data_AF-A0A7S1ZGN3-F1
#
_entry.id   AF-A0A7S1ZGN3-F1
#
_cell.length_a   1.000
_cell.length_b   1.000
_cell.length_c   1.000
_cell.angle_alpha   90.00
_cell.angle_beta   90.00
_cell.angle_gamma   90.00
#
_symmetry.space_group_name_H-M   'P 1'
#
loop_
_entity.id
_entity.type
_entity.pdbx_description
1 polymer ?
#
loop_
_entity_poly.entity_id
_entity_poly.type
_entity_poly.pdbx_seq_one_letter_code
_entity_poly.pdbx_strand_id
1 'polypeptide(L)'
;VDVAACSFVIVFDGIKTTKGYVQMKGRARQKNAIFCCFQDVNPSSPPPPVALEDAQEVEKVVTGFLERRQNICKPSVPTLTHLPFSPSSPSEESALRAGEYCTEVARVDLRSAKSVLNQFFLALPLDQLARSSRETMMMQLPIYSDTTLTLPSHLPSSIRHVSLPDEYCIEKKKTEEMLALMALVRLHKLKLLNNNLLPLKRKDLLNVVYSRVLPKLHPAPVPLSRIMPPTSSERSTRMYIYSVLQSGEYFDQHDKVLKGRKRHLGICSTEALPAIRSFSFDHSELGLVSCHLGKQREVKMNDEEWLQCANFYSVLINARWRRRTGRKHFAYRSDGSTFSNVVPPFIVVSLTENGCLDWIRMKKITEEYSSSETERASAITSLKEPRLWSPKYDPNVTYIAFSNSCMTCNEPFPDPDEEVKTYFDYFLKRRSFKVNPNCQLFNVQRLWNLPRKFQVPSRLQEGVCSYKSAEQKRRKLQDVDIQEGESNYCSGLTRVLLPQEACIEAPLADASLFLHCVMLPQILYHLDRWCTAKGLISHCIERSPEFGEYLNHIEMDLVLEALTANSCALEGYSYDRLEYLGDAVLKVLHTDALLHSPILREWIACLHEGDLSTLRSAMGCNERLKDAAVGAGIDKYILHVPLARGLWIPHGLQAEIRDQNGTSIVETETFPPSMKVCADVIEAL
;
A
#
# COMPACT_ATOMS: atom_id res chain seq x y z
N VAL A 1 21.21 39.08 21.97
CA VAL A 1 20.14 39.58 21.08
C VAL A 1 20.68 39.68 19.67
N ASP A 2 20.12 38.90 18.75
CA ASP A 2 20.48 38.92 17.33
C ASP A 2 19.43 39.78 16.62
N VAL A 3 19.86 40.92 16.07
CA VAL A 3 18.97 41.90 15.41
C VAL A 3 19.49 42.09 14.00
N ALA A 4 18.59 42.15 13.03
CA ALA A 4 18.93 42.43 11.63
C ALA A 4 19.75 43.73 11.49
N ALA A 5 20.51 43.84 10.40
CA ALA A 5 21.36 45.00 10.11
C ALA A 5 20.60 46.33 10.33
N CYS A 6 21.05 47.14 11.29
CA CYS A 6 20.46 48.45 11.61
C CYS A 6 21.12 49.57 10.78
N SER A 7 20.36 50.63 10.46
CA SER A 7 20.86 51.88 9.86
C SER A 7 21.31 52.90 10.90
N PHE A 8 20.80 52.84 12.13
CA PHE A 8 21.11 53.79 13.18
C PHE A 8 21.28 53.05 14.52
N VAL A 9 22.37 53.33 15.23
CA VAL A 9 22.60 52.80 16.59
C VAL A 9 22.91 53.98 17.51
N ILE A 10 22.10 54.14 18.55
CA ILE A 10 22.23 55.20 19.56
C ILE A 10 22.58 54.57 20.90
N VAL A 11 23.67 55.04 21.51
CA VAL A 11 24.08 54.66 22.86
C VAL A 11 23.85 55.85 23.79
N PHE A 12 22.92 55.70 24.74
CA PHE A 12 22.59 56.75 25.71
C PHE A 12 23.49 56.71 26.97
N ASP A 13 23.81 55.51 27.46
CA ASP A 13 24.46 55.33 28.78
C ASP A 13 26.00 55.35 28.75
N GLY A 14 26.61 55.97 27.73
CA GLY A 14 28.08 55.97 27.53
C GLY A 14 28.68 54.57 27.29
N ILE A 15 29.96 54.52 26.90
CA ILE A 15 30.65 53.26 26.59
C ILE A 15 31.34 52.72 27.84
N LYS A 16 30.96 51.49 28.25
CA LYS A 16 31.54 50.83 29.43
C LYS A 16 32.85 50.10 29.16
N THR A 17 32.98 49.49 27.97
CA THR A 17 34.20 48.75 27.55
C THR A 17 34.35 48.79 26.03
N THR A 18 35.57 48.67 25.52
CA THR A 18 35.84 48.57 24.07
C THR A 18 35.17 47.33 23.45
N LYS A 19 35.10 46.22 24.18
CA LYS A 19 34.36 45.02 23.74
C LYS A 19 32.87 45.32 23.57
N GLY A 20 32.26 46.02 24.52
CA GLY A 20 30.87 46.46 24.44
C GLY A 20 30.64 47.39 23.25
N TYR A 21 31.55 48.34 23.01
CA TYR A 21 31.53 49.21 21.83
C TYR A 21 31.48 48.42 20.52
N VAL A 22 32.41 47.47 20.31
CA VAL A 22 32.46 46.65 19.08
C VAL A 22 31.17 45.86 18.89
N GLN A 23 30.60 45.31 19.96
CA GLN A 23 29.34 44.57 19.90
C GLN A 23 28.13 45.46 19.54
N MET A 24 28.08 46.69 20.05
CA MET A 24 27.02 47.65 19.74
C MET A 24 27.16 48.20 18.32
N LYS A 25 28.37 48.64 17.94
CA LYS A 25 28.70 49.11 16.58
C LYS A 25 28.43 48.04 15.54
N GLY A 26 28.76 46.78 15.85
CA GLY A 26 28.53 45.63 14.98
C GLY A 26 27.08 45.38 14.60
N ARG A 27 26.11 46.15 15.12
CA ARG A 27 24.69 46.13 14.74
C ARG A 27 24.36 47.12 13.61
N ALA A 28 25.14 48.19 13.46
CA ALA A 28 25.01 49.21 12.41
C ALA A 28 25.64 48.72 11.09
N ARG A 29 24.93 47.89 10.32
CA ARG A 29 25.47 47.20 9.12
C ARG A 29 24.86 47.63 7.78
N GLN A 30 23.82 48.48 7.78
CA GLN A 30 23.25 48.97 6.52
C GLN A 30 24.19 49.97 5.81
N LYS A 31 24.00 50.15 4.51
CA LYS A 31 24.77 51.13 3.72
C LYS A 31 24.52 52.53 4.31
N ASN A 32 25.59 53.25 4.65
CA ASN A 32 25.57 54.55 5.34
C ASN A 32 25.02 54.51 6.78
N ALA A 33 25.18 53.39 7.49
CA ALA A 33 24.74 53.31 8.87
C ALA A 33 25.52 54.28 9.79
N ILE A 34 24.81 54.88 10.75
CA ILE A 34 25.35 55.88 11.68
C ILE A 34 25.36 55.30 13.10
N PHE A 35 26.47 55.49 13.80
CA PHE A 35 26.64 55.13 15.20
C PHE A 35 26.84 56.41 16.03
N CYS A 36 25.90 56.69 16.93
CA CYS A 36 25.92 57.87 17.79
C CYS A 36 26.05 57.44 19.25
N CYS A 37 26.98 58.06 19.98
CA CYS A 37 27.07 57.94 21.43
C CYS A 37 26.73 59.31 22.03
N PHE A 38 25.75 59.34 22.93
CA PHE A 38 25.46 60.54 23.70
C PHE A 38 26.43 60.64 24.85
N GLN A 39 26.83 61.86 25.16
CA GLN A 39 27.64 62.22 26.32
C GLN A 39 26.87 63.26 27.12
N ASP A 40 26.91 63.12 28.45
CA ASP A 40 26.30 64.10 29.33
C ASP A 40 27.03 65.45 29.19
N VAL A 41 26.26 66.52 29.01
CA VAL A 41 26.76 67.89 28.79
C VAL A 41 27.14 68.55 30.12
N ASN A 42 26.68 67.99 31.25
CA ASN A 42 26.97 68.54 32.58
C ASN A 42 28.40 68.16 33.01
N PRO A 43 29.32 69.12 33.20
CA PRO A 43 30.72 68.84 33.55
C PRO A 43 30.90 68.20 34.95
N SER A 44 29.83 68.16 35.74
CA SER A 44 29.76 67.52 37.06
C SER A 44 29.47 66.01 37.01
N SER A 45 29.06 65.49 35.84
CA SER A 45 28.74 64.09 35.64
C SER A 45 30.02 63.24 35.51
N PRO A 46 30.05 62.01 36.05
CA PRO A 46 31.20 61.14 35.89
C PRO A 46 31.40 60.81 34.40
N PRO A 47 32.62 60.95 33.84
CA PRO A 47 32.87 60.62 32.44
C PRO A 47 32.61 59.13 32.17
N PRO A 48 32.24 58.76 30.94
CA PRO A 48 32.06 57.36 30.59
C PRO A 48 33.37 56.58 30.82
N PRO A 49 33.32 55.31 31.25
CA PRO A 49 34.51 54.51 31.50
C PRO A 49 35.48 54.39 30.31
N VAL A 50 34.96 54.51 29.08
CA VAL A 50 35.76 54.52 27.85
C VAL A 50 35.22 55.64 26.94
N ALA A 51 36.09 56.53 26.47
CA ALA A 51 35.72 57.52 25.47
C ALA A 51 35.53 56.86 24.09
N LEU A 52 34.66 57.42 23.25
CA LEU A 52 34.40 56.88 21.91
C LEU A 52 35.69 56.87 21.06
N GLU A 53 36.52 57.90 21.18
CA GLU A 53 37.78 58.05 20.46
C GLU A 53 38.77 56.94 20.85
N ASP A 54 38.93 56.67 22.14
CA ASP A 54 39.79 55.59 22.64
C ASP A 54 39.31 54.22 22.16
N ALA A 55 37.99 53.99 22.17
CA ALA A 55 37.42 52.74 21.67
C ALA A 55 37.66 52.54 20.16
N GLN A 56 37.55 53.62 19.38
CA GLN A 56 37.84 53.62 17.94
C GLN A 56 39.34 53.38 17.67
N GLU A 57 40.22 53.98 18.46
CA GLU A 57 41.66 53.84 18.28
C GLU A 57 42.12 52.42 18.62
N VAL A 58 41.64 51.86 19.73
CA VAL A 58 41.90 50.45 20.08
C VAL A 58 41.36 49.50 19.01
N GLU A 59 40.17 49.75 18.45
CA GLU A 59 39.64 48.96 17.34
C GLU A 59 40.54 49.03 16.10
N LYS A 60 41.03 50.23 15.71
CA LYS A 60 41.97 50.39 14.59
C LYS A 60 43.28 49.64 14.83
N VAL A 61 43.84 49.72 16.04
CA VAL A 61 45.08 49.02 16.40
C VAL A 61 44.89 47.50 16.32
N VAL A 62 43.79 46.98 16.88
CA VAL A 62 43.46 45.55 16.82
C VAL A 62 43.22 45.10 15.38
N THR A 63 42.50 45.88 14.59
CA THR A 63 42.22 45.56 13.17
C THR A 63 43.52 45.53 12.36
N GLY A 64 44.37 46.55 12.49
CA GLY A 64 45.67 46.60 11.82
C GLY A 64 46.65 45.54 12.33
N PHE A 65 46.55 45.11 13.59
CA PHE A 65 47.31 43.97 14.12
C PHE A 65 46.87 42.64 13.47
N LEU A 66 45.57 42.42 13.32
CA LEU A 66 45.01 41.23 12.68
C LEU A 66 45.33 41.19 11.19
N GLU A 67 45.19 42.30 10.48
CA GLU A 67 45.53 42.42 9.04
C GLU A 67 47.01 42.09 8.78
N ARG A 68 47.93 42.61 9.61
CA ARG A 68 49.36 42.30 9.53
C ARG A 68 49.70 40.82 9.77
N ARG A 69 48.82 40.08 10.46
CA ARG A 69 48.99 38.66 10.77
C ARG A 69 48.10 37.72 9.94
N GLN A 70 47.30 38.23 8.99
CA GLN A 70 46.47 37.40 8.10
C GLN A 70 47.28 36.39 7.27
N ASN A 71 48.58 36.61 7.07
CA ASN A 71 49.46 35.64 6.41
C ASN A 71 49.79 34.39 7.24
N ILE A 72 49.43 34.34 8.54
CA ILE A 72 49.70 33.19 9.42
C ILE A 72 48.47 32.25 9.51
N CYS A 73 47.27 32.74 9.17
CA CYS A 73 46.04 31.94 9.13
C CYS A 73 45.51 31.78 7.70
N LYS A 74 46.36 31.43 6.74
CA LYS A 74 45.85 30.81 5.51
C LYS A 74 45.29 29.44 5.92
N PRO A 75 44.01 29.12 5.70
CA PRO A 75 43.52 27.76 5.91
C PRO A 75 44.45 26.84 5.13
N SER A 76 44.99 25.83 5.80
CA SER A 76 45.76 24.77 5.16
C SER A 76 44.87 24.17 4.09
N VAL A 77 45.12 24.53 2.83
CA VAL A 77 44.50 23.92 1.67
C VAL A 77 44.77 22.42 1.84
N PRO A 78 43.74 21.55 1.90
CA PRO A 78 44.01 20.12 1.87
C PRO A 78 44.83 19.88 0.62
N THR A 79 46.03 19.32 0.78
CA THR A 79 46.98 19.04 -0.30
C THR A 79 46.32 18.14 -1.32
N LEU A 80 45.60 18.74 -2.27
CA LEU A 80 45.12 18.10 -3.47
C LEU A 80 46.38 17.91 -4.32
N THR A 81 46.90 16.69 -4.25
CA THR A 81 47.90 16.12 -5.16
C THR A 81 47.78 16.73 -6.55
N HIS A 82 48.89 17.28 -7.06
CA HIS A 82 49.10 17.83 -8.40
C HIS A 82 48.11 17.27 -9.43
N LEU A 83 47.01 17.99 -9.64
CA LEU A 83 46.10 17.73 -10.76
C LEU A 83 46.65 18.45 -12.00
N PRO A 84 46.55 17.83 -13.18
CA PRO A 84 47.14 18.36 -14.41
C PRO A 84 46.55 19.74 -14.75
N PHE A 85 47.42 20.63 -15.25
CA PHE A 85 47.07 21.93 -15.79
C PHE A 85 45.98 21.77 -16.87
N SER A 86 44.79 22.35 -16.66
CA SER A 86 43.78 22.41 -17.72
C SER A 86 44.11 23.59 -18.64
N PRO A 87 44.42 23.36 -19.92
CA PRO A 87 44.76 24.43 -20.85
C PRO A 87 43.62 25.44 -21.00
N SER A 88 43.96 26.70 -21.27
CA SER A 88 42.99 27.78 -21.53
C SER A 88 42.13 27.44 -22.73
N SER A 89 40.81 27.59 -22.60
CA SER A 89 39.92 27.43 -23.75
C SER A 89 39.97 28.66 -24.67
N PRO A 90 39.69 28.52 -25.99
CA PRO A 90 39.66 29.68 -26.90
C PRO A 90 38.66 30.77 -26.46
N SER A 91 37.59 30.38 -25.76
CA SER A 91 36.62 31.32 -25.18
C SER A 91 37.18 32.06 -23.96
N GLU A 92 38.01 31.40 -23.13
CA GLU A 92 38.71 32.05 -22.02
C GLU A 92 39.72 33.08 -22.55
N GLU A 93 40.53 32.73 -23.54
CA GLU A 93 41.50 33.66 -24.14
C GLU A 93 40.83 34.87 -24.79
N SER A 94 39.70 34.65 -25.48
CA SER A 94 38.91 35.74 -26.06
C SER A 94 38.35 36.68 -24.99
N ALA A 95 37.85 36.12 -23.88
CA ALA A 95 37.33 36.92 -22.77
C ALA A 95 38.44 37.71 -22.05
N LEU A 96 39.64 37.11 -21.90
CA LEU A 96 40.79 37.79 -21.30
C LEU A 96 41.25 38.99 -22.14
N ARG A 97 41.35 38.82 -23.47
CA ARG A 97 41.74 39.91 -24.38
C ARG A 97 40.72 41.05 -24.40
N ALA A 98 39.44 40.72 -24.36
CA ALA A 98 38.37 41.71 -24.35
C ALA A 98 38.17 42.38 -22.97
N GLY A 99 38.59 41.73 -21.87
CA GLY A 99 38.28 42.17 -20.51
C GLY A 99 36.79 42.05 -20.17
N GLU A 100 36.04 41.28 -20.94
CA GLU A 100 34.61 41.03 -20.75
C GLU A 100 34.20 39.70 -21.38
N TYR A 101 33.11 39.12 -20.87
CA TYR A 101 32.46 37.96 -21.43
C TYR A 101 31.01 38.27 -21.77
N CYS A 102 30.65 38.10 -23.04
CA CYS A 102 29.32 38.37 -23.57
C CYS A 102 28.63 37.07 -24.00
N THR A 103 27.37 36.93 -23.62
CA THR A 103 26.42 35.97 -24.20
C THR A 103 25.46 36.72 -25.13
N GLU A 104 24.46 36.02 -25.68
CA GLU A 104 23.41 36.64 -26.50
C GLU A 104 22.56 37.69 -25.74
N VAL A 105 22.53 37.62 -24.40
CA VAL A 105 21.59 38.39 -23.56
C VAL A 105 22.22 39.07 -22.35
N ALA A 106 23.47 38.74 -22.00
CA ALA A 106 24.15 39.30 -20.83
C ALA A 106 25.65 39.54 -21.07
N ARG A 107 26.21 40.43 -20.26
CA ARG A 107 27.63 40.78 -20.25
C ARG A 107 28.16 40.82 -18.83
N VAL A 108 29.33 40.24 -18.62
CA VAL A 108 30.10 40.39 -17.38
C VAL A 108 31.45 41.00 -17.71
N ASP A 109 31.78 42.09 -17.02
CA ASP A 109 33.08 42.75 -17.09
C ASP A 109 33.99 42.28 -15.94
N LEU A 110 35.28 42.66 -16.00
CA LEU A 110 36.25 42.32 -14.94
C LEU A 110 35.79 42.75 -13.54
N ARG A 111 35.15 43.92 -13.42
CA ARG A 111 34.75 44.50 -12.13
C ARG A 111 33.61 43.72 -11.48
N SER A 112 32.70 43.17 -12.27
CA SER A 112 31.55 42.40 -11.78
C SER A 112 31.83 40.90 -11.66
N ALA A 113 32.85 40.37 -12.34
CA ALA A 113 33.16 38.94 -12.41
C ALA A 113 33.25 38.26 -11.03
N LYS A 114 34.00 38.84 -10.08
CA LYS A 114 34.14 38.28 -8.73
C LYS A 114 32.80 38.23 -7.98
N SER A 115 31.96 39.25 -8.15
CA SER A 115 30.65 39.30 -7.51
C SER A 115 29.71 38.22 -8.05
N VAL A 116 29.68 38.06 -9.38
CA VAL A 116 28.83 37.05 -10.05
C VAL A 116 29.29 35.64 -9.69
N LEU A 117 30.60 35.40 -9.65
CA LEU A 117 31.16 34.11 -9.24
C LEU A 117 30.79 33.77 -7.79
N ASN A 118 30.94 34.71 -6.86
CA ASN A 118 30.52 34.49 -5.46
C ASN A 118 29.02 34.28 -5.34
N GLN A 119 28.21 35.01 -6.11
CA GLN A 119 26.76 34.83 -6.13
C GLN A 119 26.37 33.41 -6.58
N PHE A 120 27.10 32.80 -7.51
CA PHE A 120 26.92 31.40 -7.89
C PHE A 120 27.14 30.44 -6.73
N PHE A 121 28.29 30.52 -6.06
CA PHE A 121 28.58 29.60 -4.96
C PHE A 121 27.69 29.80 -3.73
N LEU A 122 27.25 31.04 -3.47
CA LEU A 122 26.28 31.33 -2.41
C LEU A 122 24.86 30.85 -2.73
N ALA A 123 24.54 30.59 -4.01
CA ALA A 123 23.25 30.03 -4.42
C ALA A 123 23.19 28.50 -4.27
N LEU A 124 24.33 27.83 -4.07
CA LEU A 124 24.38 26.37 -3.89
C LEU A 124 23.90 25.96 -2.49
N PRO A 125 23.32 24.75 -2.34
CA PRO A 125 22.93 24.24 -1.03
C PRO A 125 24.16 24.08 -0.14
N LEU A 126 24.13 24.68 1.04
CA LEU A 126 25.13 24.47 2.08
C LEU A 126 24.50 23.71 3.22
N ASP A 127 25.22 22.72 3.76
CA ASP A 127 24.81 22.06 4.99
C ASP A 127 24.62 23.06 6.12
N GLN A 128 23.67 22.77 7.01
CA GLN A 128 23.36 23.63 8.14
C GLN A 128 24.58 23.87 9.05
N LEU A 129 25.44 22.85 9.18
CA LEU A 129 26.73 22.95 9.86
C LEU A 129 27.72 23.85 9.10
N ALA A 130 27.74 23.79 7.77
CA ALA A 130 28.61 24.62 6.93
C ALA A 130 28.26 26.11 6.98
N ARG A 131 27.02 26.47 7.31
CA ARG A 131 26.59 27.87 7.52
C ARG A 131 26.99 28.43 8.89
N SER A 132 27.32 27.57 9.85
CA SER A 132 27.50 27.96 11.26
C SER A 132 28.93 28.40 11.61
N SER A 133 29.91 28.10 10.76
CA SER A 133 31.32 28.46 10.94
C SER A 133 31.85 29.19 9.70
N ARG A 134 32.65 30.24 9.95
CA ARG A 134 33.35 30.98 8.89
C ARG A 134 34.31 30.06 8.14
N GLU A 135 35.01 29.20 8.86
CA GLU A 135 35.99 28.26 8.32
C GLU A 135 35.33 27.29 7.34
N THR A 136 34.17 26.72 7.70
CA THR A 136 33.45 25.79 6.83
C THR A 136 32.80 26.48 5.62
N MET A 137 32.32 27.71 5.79
CA MET A 137 31.78 28.51 4.67
C MET A 137 32.88 28.90 3.67
N MET A 138 34.09 29.22 4.15
CA MET A 138 35.22 29.57 3.29
C MET A 138 35.65 28.40 2.39
N MET A 139 35.48 27.15 2.83
CA MET A 139 35.77 25.96 2.02
C MET A 139 34.79 25.76 0.85
N GLN A 140 33.64 26.46 0.86
CA GLN A 140 32.59 26.39 -0.16
C GLN A 140 32.62 27.59 -1.12
N LEU A 141 33.60 28.49 -0.97
CA LEU A 141 33.81 29.65 -1.82
C LEU A 141 35.11 29.49 -2.64
N PRO A 142 35.25 30.24 -3.76
CA PRO A 142 36.49 30.25 -4.53
C PRO A 142 37.67 30.78 -3.71
N ILE A 143 38.79 30.05 -3.74
CA ILE A 143 40.02 30.41 -3.05
C ILE A 143 41.01 30.98 -4.07
N TYR A 144 41.38 32.25 -3.90
CA TYR A 144 42.34 32.95 -4.74
C TYR A 144 43.76 32.82 -4.17
N SER A 145 44.71 32.56 -5.06
CA SER A 145 46.16 32.65 -4.84
C SER A 145 46.76 33.69 -5.79
N ASP A 146 48.08 33.88 -5.77
CA ASP A 146 48.73 34.98 -6.50
C ASP A 146 48.54 34.88 -8.03
N THR A 147 48.48 33.67 -8.60
CA THR A 147 48.28 33.44 -10.05
C THR A 147 47.21 32.39 -10.37
N THR A 148 46.53 31.86 -9.35
CA THR A 148 45.57 30.76 -9.50
C THR A 148 44.30 30.96 -8.69
N LEU A 149 43.23 30.31 -9.13
CA LEU A 149 41.93 30.26 -8.47
C LEU A 149 41.53 28.79 -8.34
N THR A 150 41.23 28.37 -7.12
CA THR A 150 40.73 27.03 -6.81
C THR A 150 39.24 27.12 -6.48
N LEU A 151 38.41 26.46 -7.28
CA LEU A 151 36.99 26.31 -7.01
C LEU A 151 36.73 25.17 -6.01
N PRO A 152 35.61 25.20 -5.27
CA PRO A 152 35.29 24.22 -4.25
C PRO A 152 35.22 22.75 -4.74
N SER A 153 35.34 21.82 -3.79
CA SER A 153 35.45 20.38 -4.05
C SER A 153 34.18 19.71 -4.58
N HIS A 154 33.03 20.39 -4.61
CA HIS A 154 31.79 19.83 -5.18
C HIS A 154 31.76 19.88 -6.72
N LEU A 155 32.63 20.67 -7.36
CA LEU A 155 32.76 20.70 -8.83
C LEU A 155 33.71 19.59 -9.32
N PRO A 156 33.69 19.19 -10.60
CA PRO A 156 34.66 18.24 -11.16
C PRO A 156 36.12 18.70 -11.01
N SER A 157 37.04 17.78 -10.73
CA SER A 157 38.48 18.10 -10.60
C SER A 157 39.07 18.80 -11.84
N SER A 158 38.55 18.48 -13.04
CA SER A 158 38.97 19.07 -14.32
C SER A 158 38.73 20.58 -14.43
N ILE A 159 37.82 21.15 -13.63
CA ILE A 159 37.42 22.56 -13.75
C ILE A 159 37.79 23.38 -12.50
N ARG A 160 38.18 22.71 -11.41
CA ARG A 160 38.47 23.37 -10.12
C ARG A 160 39.65 24.32 -10.19
N HIS A 161 40.66 24.02 -11.01
CA HIS A 161 41.88 24.81 -11.06
C HIS A 161 41.90 25.73 -12.28
N VAL A 162 41.90 27.03 -12.02
CA VAL A 162 42.04 28.08 -13.03
C VAL A 162 43.37 28.80 -12.79
N SER A 163 44.19 28.89 -13.83
CA SER A 163 45.50 29.54 -13.78
C SER A 163 45.57 30.63 -14.83
N LEU A 164 46.08 31.78 -14.45
CA LEU A 164 46.26 32.91 -15.36
C LEU A 164 47.65 32.84 -16.03
N PRO A 165 47.76 33.09 -17.34
CA PRO A 165 49.07 33.23 -18.00
C PRO A 165 49.88 34.41 -17.42
N ASP A 166 51.20 34.27 -17.39
CA ASP A 166 52.11 35.27 -16.79
C ASP A 166 51.96 36.67 -17.41
N GLU A 167 51.60 36.76 -18.69
CA GLU A 167 51.36 38.02 -19.40
C GLU A 167 50.19 38.86 -18.86
N TYR A 168 49.27 38.26 -18.10
CA TYR A 168 48.13 38.95 -17.48
C TYR A 168 48.30 39.12 -15.95
N CYS A 169 49.42 38.67 -15.38
CA CYS A 169 49.74 38.80 -13.96
C CYS A 169 50.32 40.20 -13.66
N ILE A 170 49.44 41.19 -13.50
CA ILE A 170 49.82 42.60 -13.31
C ILE A 170 49.67 43.03 -11.84
N GLU A 171 48.45 43.38 -11.44
CA GLU A 171 48.10 43.84 -10.09
C GLU A 171 47.22 42.79 -9.43
N LYS A 172 47.44 42.50 -8.15
CA LYS A 172 46.69 41.48 -7.39
C LYS A 172 45.18 41.55 -7.61
N LYS A 173 44.60 42.74 -7.54
CA LYS A 173 43.15 42.95 -7.74
C LYS A 173 42.70 42.56 -9.16
N LYS A 174 43.43 43.01 -10.17
CA LYS A 174 43.13 42.75 -11.58
C LYS A 174 43.33 41.27 -11.92
N THR A 175 44.34 40.64 -11.33
CA THR A 175 44.58 39.19 -11.46
C THR A 175 43.42 38.37 -10.90
N GLU A 176 42.90 38.71 -9.71
CA GLU A 176 41.71 38.05 -9.15
C GLU A 176 40.45 38.24 -10.03
N GLU A 177 40.25 39.44 -10.59
CA GLU A 177 39.14 39.73 -11.52
C GLU A 177 39.23 38.89 -12.81
N MET A 178 40.43 38.75 -13.39
CA MET A 178 40.67 37.95 -14.60
C MET A 178 40.50 36.45 -14.35
N LEU A 179 41.01 35.95 -13.22
CA LEU A 179 40.77 34.57 -12.78
C LEU A 179 39.28 34.27 -12.58
N ALA A 180 38.54 35.22 -11.98
CA ALA A 180 37.10 35.09 -11.80
C ALA A 180 36.35 35.04 -13.15
N LEU A 181 36.76 35.88 -14.11
CA LEU A 181 36.18 35.90 -15.46
C LEU A 181 36.39 34.56 -16.18
N MET A 182 37.60 34.00 -16.14
CA MET A 182 37.88 32.67 -16.71
C MET A 182 37.03 31.58 -16.06
N ALA A 183 36.88 31.60 -14.73
CA ALA A 183 36.01 30.64 -14.04
C ALA A 183 34.54 30.75 -14.48
N LEU A 184 34.02 31.97 -14.67
CA LEU A 184 32.66 32.18 -15.18
C LEU A 184 32.48 31.65 -16.61
N VAL A 185 33.46 31.84 -17.49
CA VAL A 185 33.44 31.27 -18.84
C VAL A 185 33.33 29.74 -18.76
N ARG A 186 34.14 29.09 -17.90
CA ARG A 186 34.07 27.63 -17.68
C ARG A 186 32.71 27.18 -17.19
N LEU A 187 32.17 27.84 -16.15
CA LEU A 187 30.86 27.52 -15.59
C LEU A 187 29.73 27.68 -16.62
N HIS A 188 29.76 28.73 -17.45
CA HIS A 188 28.77 28.94 -18.50
C HIS A 188 28.88 27.92 -19.64
N LYS A 189 30.10 27.59 -20.10
CA LYS A 189 30.31 26.57 -21.14
C LYS A 189 29.87 25.18 -20.71
N LEU A 190 29.94 24.90 -19.40
CA LEU A 190 29.42 23.68 -18.78
C LEU A 190 27.92 23.74 -18.44
N LYS A 191 27.24 24.83 -18.86
CA LYS A 191 25.81 25.06 -18.63
C LYS A 191 25.42 25.09 -17.15
N LEU A 192 26.33 25.51 -16.27
CA LEU A 192 26.04 25.76 -14.84
C LEU A 192 25.53 27.18 -14.59
N LEU A 193 25.77 28.08 -15.55
CA LEU A 193 25.15 29.39 -15.65
C LEU A 193 24.20 29.41 -16.84
N ASN A 194 23.08 30.12 -16.73
CA ASN A 194 22.21 30.39 -17.88
C ASN A 194 22.82 31.46 -18.80
N ASN A 195 22.19 31.72 -19.95
CA ASN A 195 22.64 32.78 -20.86
C ASN A 195 22.61 34.18 -20.21
N ASN A 196 21.86 34.39 -19.11
CA ASN A 196 21.92 35.63 -18.34
C ASN A 196 23.13 35.70 -17.37
N LEU A 197 24.04 34.73 -17.43
CA LEU A 197 25.20 34.57 -16.53
C LEU A 197 24.81 34.49 -15.05
N LEU A 198 23.59 34.05 -14.77
CA LEU A 198 23.07 33.83 -13.44
C LEU A 198 23.09 32.34 -13.10
N PRO A 199 23.19 31.99 -11.80
CA PRO A 199 23.03 30.62 -11.35
C PRO A 199 21.67 30.10 -11.81
N LEU A 200 21.64 28.89 -12.35
CA LEU A 200 20.38 28.24 -12.68
C LEU A 200 19.53 28.12 -11.43
N LYS A 201 18.27 28.58 -11.48
CA LYS A 201 17.35 28.33 -10.37
C LYS A 201 17.18 26.82 -10.25
N ARG A 202 17.30 26.31 -9.03
CA ARG A 202 17.21 24.87 -8.73
C ARG A 202 15.95 24.22 -9.33
N LYS A 203 14.81 24.92 -9.32
CA LYS A 203 13.55 24.44 -9.92
C LYS A 203 13.66 24.23 -11.43
N ASP A 204 14.34 25.12 -12.14
CA ASP A 204 14.46 25.05 -13.60
C ASP A 204 15.42 23.91 -13.99
N LEU A 205 16.53 23.78 -13.25
CA LEU A 205 17.47 22.66 -13.37
C LEU A 205 16.79 21.32 -13.13
N LEU A 206 16.06 21.20 -12.02
CA LEU A 206 15.31 20.00 -11.67
C LEU A 206 14.21 19.70 -12.69
N ASN A 207 13.50 20.69 -13.22
CA ASN A 207 12.46 20.45 -14.24
C ASN A 207 13.05 19.91 -15.55
N VAL A 208 14.17 20.47 -16.02
CA VAL A 208 14.87 19.97 -17.20
C VAL A 208 15.38 18.55 -16.96
N VAL A 209 15.98 18.29 -15.81
CA VAL A 209 16.48 16.96 -15.45
C VAL A 209 15.33 15.96 -15.28
N TYR A 210 14.26 16.31 -14.58
CA TYR A 210 13.08 15.45 -14.39
C TYR A 210 12.41 15.07 -15.70
N SER A 211 12.29 16.00 -16.65
CA SER A 211 11.75 15.70 -17.99
C SER A 211 12.56 14.63 -18.75
N ARG A 212 13.85 14.47 -18.39
CA ARG A 212 14.76 13.49 -19.00
C ARG A 212 14.88 12.20 -18.17
N VAL A 213 14.80 12.30 -16.84
CA VAL A 213 14.97 11.18 -15.90
C VAL A 213 13.67 10.42 -15.66
N LEU A 214 12.54 11.12 -15.67
CA LEU A 214 11.23 10.57 -15.37
C LEU A 214 10.39 10.56 -16.64
N PRO A 215 10.61 9.59 -17.56
CA PRO A 215 9.77 9.48 -18.74
C PRO A 215 8.33 9.25 -18.31
N LYS A 216 7.39 9.82 -19.06
CA LYS A 216 5.97 9.53 -18.89
C LYS A 216 5.76 8.03 -19.10
N LEU A 217 5.22 7.37 -18.09
CA LEU A 217 4.83 5.98 -18.19
C LEU A 217 3.42 5.95 -18.76
N HIS A 218 3.23 5.17 -19.80
CA HIS A 218 1.92 4.94 -20.37
C HIS A 218 1.36 3.64 -19.79
N PRO A 219 0.05 3.57 -19.48
CA PRO A 219 -0.57 2.34 -19.02
C PRO A 219 -0.30 1.22 -20.00
N ALA A 220 0.05 0.03 -19.50
CA ALA A 220 0.14 -1.14 -20.33
C ALA A 220 -1.17 -1.35 -21.11
N PRO A 221 -1.12 -1.75 -22.39
CA PRO A 221 -2.30 -2.11 -23.14
C PRO A 221 -3.14 -3.18 -22.43
N VAL A 222 -4.39 -3.31 -22.84
CA VAL A 222 -5.45 -4.18 -22.28
C VAL A 222 -4.90 -5.50 -21.70
N PRO A 223 -5.35 -5.91 -20.49
CA PRO A 223 -4.94 -7.17 -19.88
C PRO A 223 -5.25 -8.36 -20.80
N LEU A 224 -4.58 -9.48 -20.52
CA LEU A 224 -4.81 -10.77 -21.18
C LEU A 224 -6.30 -11.02 -21.44
N SER A 225 -6.65 -11.26 -22.72
CA SER A 225 -8.03 -11.55 -23.10
C SER A 225 -8.45 -12.88 -22.49
N ARG A 226 -9.42 -12.84 -21.57
CA ARG A 226 -10.01 -14.03 -20.96
C ARG A 226 -11.17 -14.55 -21.79
N ILE A 227 -11.41 -15.86 -21.72
CA ILE A 227 -12.59 -16.47 -22.33
C ILE A 227 -13.79 -16.11 -21.46
N MET A 228 -14.67 -15.27 -22.00
CA MET A 228 -15.93 -14.90 -21.34
C MET A 228 -16.92 -16.07 -21.36
N PRO A 229 -17.85 -16.12 -20.40
CA PRO A 229 -18.94 -17.08 -20.43
C PRO A 229 -19.76 -16.99 -21.72
N PRO A 230 -20.47 -18.08 -22.11
CA PRO A 230 -21.38 -18.05 -23.24
C PRO A 230 -22.42 -16.96 -23.04
N THR A 231 -22.69 -16.19 -24.09
CA THR A 231 -23.73 -15.14 -24.13
C THR A 231 -24.75 -15.39 -25.25
N SER A 232 -24.64 -16.51 -25.97
CA SER A 232 -25.58 -16.92 -27.00
C SER A 232 -26.03 -18.37 -26.78
N SER A 233 -27.34 -18.60 -26.93
CA SER A 233 -27.97 -19.91 -26.71
C SER A 233 -27.54 -20.97 -27.72
N GLU A 234 -27.13 -20.57 -28.93
CA GLU A 234 -26.84 -21.49 -30.04
C GLU A 234 -25.43 -22.11 -30.00
N ARG A 235 -24.48 -21.55 -29.23
CA ARG A 235 -23.08 -21.99 -29.25
C ARG A 235 -22.65 -22.52 -27.89
N SER A 236 -22.50 -23.85 -27.78
CA SER A 236 -21.91 -24.45 -26.59
C SER A 236 -20.42 -24.10 -26.49
N THR A 237 -20.02 -23.59 -25.33
CA THR A 237 -18.64 -23.24 -24.99
C THR A 237 -18.03 -24.35 -24.14
N ARG A 238 -16.74 -24.62 -24.35
CA ARG A 238 -16.00 -25.59 -23.54
C ARG A 238 -15.71 -24.99 -22.17
N MET A 239 -16.05 -25.73 -21.13
CA MET A 239 -15.85 -25.40 -19.72
C MET A 239 -15.03 -26.48 -19.02
N TYR A 240 -14.43 -26.10 -17.90
CA TYR A 240 -13.61 -26.96 -17.07
C TYR A 240 -14.22 -27.08 -15.68
N ILE A 241 -14.46 -28.31 -15.23
CA ILE A 241 -15.08 -28.62 -13.94
C ILE A 241 -14.08 -29.30 -13.02
N TYR A 242 -14.07 -28.87 -11.76
CA TYR A 242 -13.24 -29.41 -10.69
C TYR A 242 -14.12 -29.72 -9.48
N SER A 243 -14.04 -30.93 -8.93
CA SER A 243 -14.71 -31.24 -7.65
C SER A 243 -14.01 -30.52 -6.50
N VAL A 244 -14.76 -29.90 -5.61
CA VAL A 244 -14.24 -29.34 -4.35
C VAL A 244 -14.32 -30.44 -3.30
N LEU A 245 -13.19 -31.06 -3.01
CA LEU A 245 -13.10 -32.19 -2.08
C LEU A 245 -12.71 -31.66 -0.70
N GLN A 246 -13.61 -31.86 0.26
CA GLN A 246 -13.44 -31.49 1.67
C GLN A 246 -13.41 -32.76 2.52
N SER A 247 -12.48 -32.83 3.47
CA SER A 247 -12.35 -33.96 4.40
C SER A 247 -11.85 -33.52 5.77
N GLY A 248 -12.14 -34.32 6.79
CA GLY A 248 -11.75 -34.04 8.17
C GLY A 248 -12.60 -34.87 9.12
N GLU A 249 -12.06 -35.21 10.30
CA GLU A 249 -12.71 -36.15 11.22
C GLU A 249 -14.18 -35.82 11.51
N TYR A 250 -14.45 -34.58 11.96
CA TYR A 250 -15.82 -34.15 12.24
C TYR A 250 -16.63 -33.84 10.97
N PHE A 251 -15.99 -33.31 9.92
CA PHE A 251 -16.64 -33.04 8.64
C PHE A 251 -17.22 -34.33 8.04
N ASP A 252 -16.44 -35.39 7.98
CA ASP A 252 -16.82 -36.68 7.40
C ASP A 252 -17.89 -37.37 8.25
N GLN A 253 -17.81 -37.27 9.58
CA GLN A 253 -18.86 -37.73 10.49
C GLN A 253 -20.18 -36.99 10.25
N HIS A 254 -20.14 -35.66 10.15
CA HIS A 254 -21.33 -34.84 9.96
C HIS A 254 -21.97 -35.05 8.58
N ASP A 255 -21.19 -35.17 7.50
CA ASP A 255 -21.72 -35.44 6.15
C ASP A 255 -22.45 -36.79 6.09
N LYS A 256 -21.94 -37.81 6.80
CA LYS A 256 -22.58 -39.12 6.93
C LYS A 256 -23.93 -39.03 7.64
N VAL A 257 -24.00 -38.29 8.75
CA VAL A 257 -25.24 -38.07 9.52
C VAL A 257 -26.27 -37.30 8.71
N LEU A 258 -25.83 -36.30 7.94
CA LEU A 258 -26.68 -35.49 7.07
C LEU A 258 -27.11 -36.20 5.78
N LYS A 259 -26.72 -37.47 5.60
CA LYS A 259 -27.03 -38.27 4.40
C LYS A 259 -26.60 -37.53 3.11
N GLY A 260 -25.39 -36.98 3.07
CA GLY A 260 -24.90 -36.18 1.94
C GLY A 260 -24.72 -36.93 0.61
N ARG A 261 -24.83 -38.27 0.63
CA ARG A 261 -24.75 -39.17 -0.55
C ARG A 261 -23.51 -38.91 -1.41
N LYS A 262 -22.39 -38.47 -0.79
CA LYS A 262 -21.14 -38.11 -1.47
C LYS A 262 -21.34 -37.14 -2.64
N ARG A 263 -22.34 -36.27 -2.57
CA ARG A 263 -22.46 -35.15 -3.51
C ARG A 263 -21.48 -34.07 -3.08
N HIS A 264 -20.88 -33.41 -4.05
CA HIS A 264 -19.83 -32.44 -3.80
C HIS A 264 -20.18 -31.09 -4.40
N LEU A 265 -19.61 -30.02 -3.86
CA LEU A 265 -19.51 -28.77 -4.60
C LEU A 265 -18.48 -28.93 -5.72
N GLY A 266 -18.61 -28.15 -6.78
CA GLY A 266 -17.64 -28.05 -7.86
C GLY A 266 -17.37 -26.61 -8.23
N ILE A 267 -16.24 -26.37 -8.89
CA ILE A 267 -15.92 -25.12 -9.57
C ILE A 267 -16.01 -25.38 -11.07
N CYS A 268 -16.81 -24.59 -11.78
CA CYS A 268 -16.89 -24.57 -13.24
C CYS A 268 -16.25 -23.28 -13.74
N SER A 269 -15.22 -23.39 -14.59
CA SER A 269 -14.41 -22.28 -15.09
C SER A 269 -14.37 -22.27 -16.62
N THR A 270 -14.28 -21.09 -17.22
CA THR A 270 -14.17 -20.93 -18.68
C THR A 270 -12.79 -21.31 -19.22
N GLU A 271 -11.76 -21.24 -18.37
CA GLU A 271 -10.40 -21.68 -18.67
C GLU A 271 -9.91 -22.71 -17.65
N ALA A 272 -8.87 -23.46 -17.99
CA ALA A 272 -8.24 -24.38 -17.05
C ALA A 272 -7.67 -23.59 -15.86
N LEU A 273 -7.99 -24.01 -14.64
CA LEU A 273 -7.49 -23.37 -13.43
C LEU A 273 -6.05 -23.83 -13.19
N PRO A 274 -5.18 -22.95 -12.65
CA PRO A 274 -3.83 -23.36 -12.28
C PRO A 274 -3.86 -24.49 -11.25
N ALA A 275 -2.83 -25.34 -11.25
CA ALA A 275 -2.70 -26.37 -10.23
C ALA A 275 -2.58 -25.72 -8.85
N ILE A 276 -3.53 -26.03 -7.96
CA ILE A 276 -3.58 -25.53 -6.59
C ILE A 276 -3.23 -26.68 -5.65
N ARG A 277 -2.26 -26.45 -4.76
CA ARG A 277 -1.92 -27.42 -3.72
C ARG A 277 -3.09 -27.58 -2.76
N SER A 278 -3.16 -28.71 -2.07
CA SER A 278 -4.14 -28.91 -1.00
C SER A 278 -3.90 -27.90 0.12
N PHE A 279 -4.99 -27.37 0.68
CA PHE A 279 -4.97 -26.38 1.76
C PHE A 279 -5.95 -26.79 2.84
N SER A 280 -5.70 -26.37 4.08
CA SER A 280 -6.52 -26.77 5.23
C SER A 280 -6.87 -25.57 6.09
N PHE A 281 -8.05 -25.60 6.71
CA PHE A 281 -8.60 -24.56 7.57
C PHE A 281 -8.98 -25.15 8.93
N ASP A 282 -8.77 -24.40 10.01
CA ASP A 282 -9.11 -24.81 11.38
C ASP A 282 -10.47 -24.25 11.81
N HIS A 283 -11.47 -25.12 11.96
CA HIS A 283 -12.79 -24.73 12.41
C HIS A 283 -13.02 -25.06 13.88
N SER A 284 -13.65 -24.16 14.63
CA SER A 284 -13.97 -24.40 16.05
C SER A 284 -14.89 -25.61 16.27
N GLU A 285 -15.73 -25.94 15.29
CA GLU A 285 -16.75 -27.01 15.41
C GLU A 285 -16.53 -28.17 14.42
N LEU A 286 -15.73 -27.98 13.37
CA LEU A 286 -15.42 -29.03 12.39
C LEU A 286 -13.98 -29.56 12.54
N GLY A 287 -13.19 -28.95 13.43
CA GLY A 287 -11.76 -29.22 13.52
C GLY A 287 -11.02 -28.82 12.24
N LEU A 288 -9.94 -29.53 11.94
CA LEU A 288 -9.16 -29.31 10.73
C LEU A 288 -9.91 -29.85 9.50
N VAL A 289 -10.27 -28.97 8.58
CA VAL A 289 -10.90 -29.31 7.30
C VAL A 289 -9.87 -29.15 6.20
N SER A 290 -9.53 -30.26 5.53
CA SER A 290 -8.62 -30.26 4.39
C SER A 290 -9.43 -30.15 3.09
N CYS A 291 -8.97 -29.28 2.20
CA CYS A 291 -9.61 -28.91 0.96
C CYS A 291 -8.64 -29.12 -0.22
N HIS A 292 -9.13 -29.69 -1.32
CA HIS A 292 -8.39 -29.72 -2.57
C HIS A 292 -9.33 -29.76 -3.78
N LEU A 293 -8.86 -29.26 -4.91
CA LEU A 293 -9.56 -29.40 -6.19
C LEU A 293 -9.25 -30.76 -6.80
N GLY A 294 -10.30 -31.47 -7.20
CA GLY A 294 -10.20 -32.75 -7.91
C GLY A 294 -9.65 -32.58 -9.33
N LYS A 295 -9.56 -33.71 -10.06
CA LYS A 295 -9.06 -33.71 -11.44
C LYS A 295 -9.95 -32.85 -12.36
N GLN A 296 -9.30 -32.11 -13.26
CA GLN A 296 -9.96 -31.36 -14.33
C GLN A 296 -10.83 -32.29 -15.21
N ARG A 297 -12.04 -31.84 -15.51
CA ARG A 297 -12.95 -32.47 -16.48
C ARG A 297 -13.48 -31.43 -17.45
N GLU A 298 -13.67 -31.81 -18.71
CA GLU A 298 -14.25 -30.92 -19.72
C GLU A 298 -15.75 -31.18 -19.86
N VAL A 299 -16.52 -30.10 -19.96
CA VAL A 299 -17.96 -30.14 -20.27
C VAL A 299 -18.27 -29.04 -21.29
N LYS A 300 -19.25 -29.27 -22.16
CA LYS A 300 -19.79 -28.23 -23.04
C LYS A 300 -21.04 -27.67 -22.40
N MET A 301 -21.14 -26.35 -22.31
CA MET A 301 -22.31 -25.66 -21.75
C MET A 301 -22.78 -24.55 -22.69
N ASN A 302 -24.08 -24.41 -22.85
CA ASN A 302 -24.69 -23.23 -23.49
C ASN A 302 -24.94 -22.11 -22.46
N ASP A 303 -25.47 -20.98 -22.92
CA ASP A 303 -25.78 -19.81 -22.07
C ASP A 303 -26.83 -20.12 -20.98
N GLU A 304 -27.89 -20.88 -21.32
CA GLU A 304 -28.96 -21.24 -20.38
C GLU A 304 -28.44 -22.13 -19.24
N GLU A 305 -27.63 -23.14 -19.59
CA GLU A 305 -26.97 -24.04 -18.65
C GLU A 305 -26.00 -23.28 -17.72
N TRP A 306 -25.23 -22.35 -18.27
CA TRP A 306 -24.34 -21.50 -17.49
C TRP A 306 -25.13 -20.60 -16.53
N LEU A 307 -26.21 -19.95 -17.02
CA LEU A 307 -27.06 -19.09 -16.21
C LEU A 307 -27.74 -19.87 -15.08
N GLN A 308 -28.17 -21.10 -15.33
CA GLN A 308 -28.71 -21.98 -14.29
C GLN A 308 -27.68 -22.25 -13.18
N CYS A 309 -26.43 -22.55 -13.55
CA CYS A 309 -25.35 -22.71 -12.58
C CYS A 309 -25.02 -21.41 -11.84
N ALA A 310 -25.02 -20.27 -12.52
CA ALA A 310 -24.75 -18.97 -11.92
C ALA A 310 -25.85 -18.52 -10.94
N ASN A 311 -27.11 -18.86 -11.23
CA ASN A 311 -28.25 -18.65 -10.33
C ASN A 311 -28.10 -19.51 -9.06
N PHE A 312 -27.76 -20.79 -9.22
CA PHE A 312 -27.46 -21.67 -8.08
C PHE A 312 -26.31 -21.12 -7.22
N TYR A 313 -25.22 -20.67 -7.84
CA TYR A 313 -24.11 -20.04 -7.13
C TYR A 313 -24.54 -18.80 -6.34
N SER A 314 -25.34 -17.92 -6.95
CA SER A 314 -25.90 -16.73 -6.30
C SER A 314 -26.76 -17.10 -5.09
N VAL A 315 -27.57 -18.17 -5.20
CA VAL A 315 -28.38 -18.69 -4.08
C VAL A 315 -27.50 -19.15 -2.92
N LEU A 316 -26.44 -19.91 -3.18
CA LEU A 316 -25.52 -20.38 -2.13
C LEU A 316 -24.88 -19.23 -1.36
N ILE A 317 -24.34 -18.24 -2.09
CA ILE A 317 -23.66 -17.08 -1.49
C ILE A 317 -24.67 -16.21 -0.72
N ASN A 318 -25.87 -16.01 -1.25
CA ASN A 318 -26.90 -15.25 -0.53
C ASN A 318 -27.40 -15.96 0.74
N ALA A 319 -27.55 -17.28 0.69
CA ALA A 319 -28.02 -18.06 1.84
C ALA A 319 -26.97 -18.13 2.97
N ARG A 320 -25.68 -18.13 2.63
CA ARG A 320 -24.58 -18.31 3.60
C ARG A 320 -23.79 -17.05 3.92
N TRP A 321 -23.29 -16.37 2.90
CA TRP A 321 -22.30 -15.31 3.07
C TRP A 321 -22.92 -13.93 3.31
N ARG A 322 -24.14 -13.71 2.81
CA ARG A 322 -24.86 -12.45 2.99
C ARG A 322 -25.05 -12.11 4.48
N ARG A 323 -24.85 -10.84 4.83
CA ARG A 323 -25.28 -10.34 6.14
C ARG A 323 -26.80 -10.42 6.22
N ARG A 324 -27.35 -11.19 7.16
CA ARG A 324 -28.81 -11.35 7.34
C ARG A 324 -29.52 -10.01 7.58
N THR A 325 -28.87 -9.09 8.29
CA THR A 325 -29.36 -7.74 8.60
C THR A 325 -29.05 -6.70 7.50
N GLY A 326 -28.31 -7.07 6.45
CA GLY A 326 -27.92 -6.16 5.38
C GLY A 326 -28.89 -6.18 4.19
N ARG A 327 -28.98 -5.05 3.47
CA ARG A 327 -29.79 -4.93 2.24
C ARG A 327 -29.06 -5.43 0.98
N LYS A 328 -27.75 -5.68 1.07
CA LYS A 328 -26.90 -6.16 -0.04
C LYS A 328 -27.23 -7.61 -0.39
N HIS A 329 -27.47 -7.87 -1.67
CA HIS A 329 -27.69 -9.19 -2.25
C HIS A 329 -26.65 -9.46 -3.32
N PHE A 330 -26.26 -10.72 -3.50
CA PHE A 330 -25.34 -11.10 -4.55
C PHE A 330 -26.10 -11.58 -5.78
N ALA A 331 -25.72 -11.10 -6.96
CA ALA A 331 -26.35 -11.50 -8.21
C ALA A 331 -25.29 -11.72 -9.30
N TYR A 332 -25.61 -12.60 -10.24
CA TYR A 332 -24.87 -12.77 -11.47
C TYR A 332 -25.45 -11.85 -12.56
N ARG A 333 -24.58 -11.30 -13.43
CA ARG A 333 -24.98 -10.56 -14.63
C ARG A 333 -24.40 -11.18 -15.88
N SER A 334 -25.23 -11.30 -16.91
CA SER A 334 -24.86 -11.87 -18.21
C SER A 334 -24.06 -10.92 -19.11
N ASP A 335 -23.96 -9.64 -18.74
CA ASP A 335 -23.21 -8.62 -19.48
C ASP A 335 -21.68 -8.74 -19.36
N GLY A 336 -21.20 -9.71 -18.57
CA GLY A 336 -19.76 -9.94 -18.33
C GLY A 336 -19.11 -8.92 -17.39
N SER A 337 -19.85 -7.91 -16.92
CA SER A 337 -19.33 -6.84 -16.05
C SER A 337 -18.89 -7.33 -14.67
N THR A 338 -19.32 -8.53 -14.26
CA THR A 338 -18.95 -9.17 -12.99
C THR A 338 -17.55 -9.78 -13.00
N PHE A 339 -16.95 -9.97 -14.19
CA PHE A 339 -15.68 -10.68 -14.34
C PHE A 339 -14.53 -9.71 -14.52
N SER A 340 -13.48 -9.93 -13.72
CA SER A 340 -12.20 -9.27 -13.92
C SER A 340 -11.40 -10.00 -15.01
N ASN A 341 -10.67 -9.26 -15.84
CA ASN A 341 -9.73 -9.86 -16.80
C ASN A 341 -8.51 -10.53 -16.13
N VAL A 342 -8.39 -10.41 -14.81
CA VAL A 342 -7.27 -10.97 -14.02
C VAL A 342 -7.41 -12.48 -13.82
N VAL A 343 -8.60 -12.93 -13.43
CA VAL A 343 -8.91 -14.32 -13.08
C VAL A 343 -9.89 -14.88 -14.11
N PRO A 344 -9.71 -16.13 -14.58
CA PRO A 344 -10.70 -16.78 -15.44
C PRO A 344 -12.09 -16.80 -14.79
N PRO A 345 -13.16 -16.43 -15.54
CA PRO A 345 -14.53 -16.56 -15.07
C PRO A 345 -14.83 -17.96 -14.53
N PHE A 346 -15.29 -18.04 -13.27
CA PHE A 346 -15.73 -19.29 -12.68
C PHE A 346 -16.96 -19.11 -11.77
N ILE A 347 -17.69 -20.20 -11.57
CA ILE A 347 -18.89 -20.29 -10.71
C ILE A 347 -18.90 -21.59 -9.91
N VAL A 348 -19.66 -21.61 -8.82
CA VAL A 348 -19.86 -22.82 -8.00
C VAL A 348 -21.04 -23.64 -8.53
N VAL A 349 -20.84 -24.95 -8.66
CA VAL A 349 -21.84 -25.91 -9.13
C VAL A 349 -22.05 -27.04 -8.12
N SER A 350 -23.14 -27.79 -8.26
CA SER A 350 -23.32 -29.06 -7.53
C SER A 350 -22.92 -30.23 -8.42
N LEU A 351 -22.24 -31.20 -7.85
CA LEU A 351 -21.81 -32.43 -8.52
C LEU A 351 -22.40 -33.67 -7.85
N THR A 352 -22.70 -34.67 -8.66
CA THR A 352 -23.09 -36.02 -8.20
C THR A 352 -21.87 -36.78 -7.65
N GLU A 353 -22.08 -37.94 -7.03
CA GLU A 353 -20.99 -38.83 -6.56
C GLU A 353 -19.99 -39.18 -7.68
N ASN A 354 -20.47 -39.26 -8.92
CA ASN A 354 -19.65 -39.57 -10.08
C ASN A 354 -18.88 -38.33 -10.61
N GLY A 355 -19.12 -37.14 -10.05
CA GLY A 355 -18.52 -35.87 -10.47
C GLY A 355 -19.13 -35.28 -11.75
N CYS A 356 -20.38 -35.62 -12.08
CA CYS A 356 -21.15 -34.97 -13.14
C CYS A 356 -22.01 -33.83 -12.55
N LEU A 357 -22.38 -32.84 -13.35
CA LEU A 357 -23.29 -31.76 -12.93
C LEU A 357 -24.62 -32.31 -12.40
N ASP A 358 -25.00 -31.92 -11.19
CA ASP A 358 -26.26 -32.31 -10.54
C ASP A 358 -27.35 -31.26 -10.81
N TRP A 359 -27.83 -31.26 -12.06
CA TRP A 359 -28.87 -30.34 -12.53
C TRP A 359 -30.14 -30.39 -11.69
N ILE A 360 -30.51 -31.59 -11.23
CA ILE A 360 -31.72 -31.83 -10.45
C ILE A 360 -31.60 -31.13 -9.10
N ARG A 361 -30.46 -31.29 -8.39
CA ARG A 361 -30.24 -30.61 -7.11
C ARG A 361 -30.15 -29.10 -7.31
N MET A 362 -29.43 -28.61 -8.31
CA MET A 362 -29.30 -27.15 -8.54
C MET A 362 -30.65 -26.49 -8.83
N LYS A 363 -31.47 -27.10 -9.70
CA LYS A 363 -32.83 -26.61 -10.00
C LYS A 363 -33.71 -26.61 -8.76
N LYS A 364 -33.77 -27.73 -8.02
CA LYS A 364 -34.54 -27.85 -6.78
C LYS A 364 -34.17 -26.77 -5.76
N ILE A 365 -32.88 -26.54 -5.54
CA ILE A 365 -32.40 -25.53 -4.56
C ILE A 365 -32.77 -24.10 -4.99
N THR A 366 -32.73 -23.82 -6.29
CA THR A 366 -33.07 -22.49 -6.83
C THR A 366 -34.57 -22.22 -6.72
N GLU A 367 -35.40 -23.24 -6.97
CA GLU A 367 -36.85 -23.20 -6.78
C GLU A 367 -37.22 -23.05 -5.29
N GLU A 368 -36.63 -23.85 -4.40
CA GLU A 368 -36.84 -23.77 -2.94
C GLU A 368 -36.48 -22.39 -2.38
N TYR A 369 -35.37 -21.79 -2.86
CA TYR A 369 -34.96 -20.46 -2.42
C TYR A 369 -35.92 -19.35 -2.89
N SER A 370 -36.63 -19.59 -3.99
CA SER A 370 -37.62 -18.66 -4.55
C SER A 370 -39.02 -18.85 -3.95
N SER A 371 -39.24 -19.91 -3.16
CA SER A 371 -40.54 -20.23 -2.55
C SER A 371 -40.96 -19.19 -1.50
N SER A 372 -42.26 -18.92 -1.48
CA SER A 372 -42.90 -18.01 -0.53
C SER A 372 -42.80 -18.50 0.92
N GLU A 373 -42.96 -17.60 1.89
CA GLU A 373 -42.99 -17.99 3.31
C GLU A 373 -44.16 -18.93 3.63
N THR A 374 -45.30 -18.78 2.95
CA THR A 374 -46.48 -19.64 3.14
C THR A 374 -46.23 -21.07 2.67
N GLU A 375 -45.57 -21.25 1.53
CA GLU A 375 -45.17 -22.57 1.02
C GLU A 375 -44.16 -23.23 1.97
N ARG A 376 -43.13 -22.49 2.41
CA ARG A 376 -42.11 -23.00 3.35
C ARG A 376 -42.67 -23.31 4.74
N ALA A 377 -43.69 -22.59 5.19
CA ALA A 377 -44.38 -22.87 6.46
C ALA A 377 -45.29 -24.11 6.35
N SER A 378 -45.82 -24.41 5.16
CA SER A 378 -46.72 -25.54 4.89
C SER A 378 -45.96 -26.83 4.58
N ALA A 379 -44.63 -26.77 4.39
CA ALA A 379 -43.77 -27.92 4.11
C ALA A 379 -43.65 -28.92 5.29
N ILE A 380 -44.33 -28.68 6.42
CA ILE A 380 -44.31 -29.53 7.61
C ILE A 380 -44.99 -30.88 7.30
N THR A 381 -44.19 -31.82 6.81
CA THR A 381 -44.50 -33.25 6.71
C THR A 381 -43.23 -34.03 7.08
N SER A 382 -43.41 -35.30 7.47
CA SER A 382 -42.38 -36.19 8.03
C SER A 382 -40.96 -35.99 7.44
N LEU A 383 -40.02 -35.57 8.29
CA LEU A 383 -38.61 -35.35 7.92
C LEU A 383 -37.98 -36.67 7.44
N LYS A 384 -37.91 -36.89 6.13
CA LYS A 384 -37.22 -38.04 5.52
C LYS A 384 -35.68 -37.92 5.61
N GLU A 385 -35.19 -36.69 5.61
CA GLU A 385 -33.78 -36.32 5.70
C GLU A 385 -33.61 -35.03 6.52
N PRO A 386 -32.41 -34.80 7.12
CA PRO A 386 -32.17 -33.58 7.89
C PRO A 386 -32.30 -32.33 7.03
N ARG A 387 -33.06 -31.35 7.50
CA ARG A 387 -33.32 -30.09 6.77
C ARG A 387 -33.15 -28.87 7.69
N LEU A 388 -32.96 -27.71 7.10
CA LEU A 388 -32.73 -26.48 7.84
C LEU A 388 -34.03 -25.72 8.11
N TRP A 389 -34.20 -25.32 9.37
CA TRP A 389 -35.40 -24.62 9.84
C TRP A 389 -35.01 -23.39 10.66
N SER A 390 -35.78 -22.33 10.53
CA SER A 390 -35.61 -21.10 11.31
C SER A 390 -36.87 -20.86 12.17
N PRO A 391 -36.72 -20.42 13.43
CA PRO A 391 -37.88 -20.03 14.23
C PRO A 391 -38.54 -18.76 13.69
N LYS A 392 -39.87 -18.72 13.64
CA LYS A 392 -40.66 -17.55 13.21
C LYS A 392 -40.45 -16.34 14.13
N TYR A 393 -40.27 -16.59 15.42
CA TYR A 393 -40.01 -15.54 16.42
C TYR A 393 -38.55 -15.05 16.44
N ASP A 394 -37.63 -15.78 15.81
CA ASP A 394 -36.21 -15.41 15.72
C ASP A 394 -35.63 -15.84 14.36
N PRO A 395 -35.95 -15.10 13.29
CA PRO A 395 -35.58 -15.47 11.92
C PRO A 395 -34.06 -15.40 11.67
N ASN A 396 -33.30 -14.83 12.61
CA ASN A 396 -31.85 -14.69 12.51
C ASN A 396 -31.10 -15.95 12.91
N VAL A 397 -31.78 -16.95 13.49
CA VAL A 397 -31.18 -18.23 13.87
C VAL A 397 -31.72 -19.33 12.95
N THR A 398 -30.85 -20.28 12.61
CA THR A 398 -31.21 -21.46 11.83
C THR A 398 -30.69 -22.68 12.54
N TYR A 399 -31.47 -23.75 12.49
CA TYR A 399 -31.18 -25.04 13.11
C TYR A 399 -31.27 -26.14 12.06
N ILE A 400 -30.56 -27.23 12.31
CA ILE A 400 -30.67 -28.48 11.56
C ILE A 400 -31.70 -29.34 12.29
N ALA A 401 -32.82 -29.64 11.65
CA ALA A 401 -33.82 -30.56 12.18
C ALA A 401 -33.53 -31.97 11.66
N PHE A 402 -33.31 -32.92 12.57
CA PHE A 402 -32.95 -34.31 12.23
C PHE A 402 -34.15 -35.25 12.24
N SER A 403 -35.07 -35.05 13.19
CA SER A 403 -36.21 -35.93 13.42
C SER A 403 -37.31 -35.23 14.21
N ASN A 404 -38.51 -35.80 14.17
CA ASN A 404 -39.58 -35.42 15.08
C ASN A 404 -39.33 -36.06 16.44
N SER A 405 -39.48 -35.30 17.51
CA SER A 405 -39.44 -35.82 18.89
C SER A 405 -40.77 -36.50 19.24
N CYS A 406 -40.75 -37.45 20.17
CA CYS A 406 -41.97 -38.02 20.75
C CYS A 406 -42.67 -37.03 21.72
N MET A 407 -42.01 -35.93 22.08
CA MET A 407 -42.50 -34.93 23.03
C MET A 407 -43.37 -33.87 22.36
N THR A 408 -44.29 -33.30 23.14
CA THR A 408 -45.14 -32.16 22.76
C THR A 408 -44.80 -30.93 23.60
N CYS A 409 -45.38 -29.77 23.25
CA CYS A 409 -45.16 -28.54 24.00
C CYS A 409 -45.70 -28.57 25.44
N ASN A 410 -46.59 -29.51 25.79
CA ASN A 410 -47.08 -29.72 27.15
C ASN A 410 -46.09 -30.43 28.07
N GLU A 411 -45.00 -30.99 27.52
CA GLU A 411 -43.99 -31.67 28.32
C GLU A 411 -43.18 -30.68 29.18
N PRO A 412 -42.59 -31.15 30.31
CA PRO A 412 -41.76 -30.32 31.18
C PRO A 412 -40.58 -29.67 30.45
N PHE A 413 -40.32 -28.40 30.77
CA PHE A 413 -39.11 -27.71 30.30
C PHE A 413 -37.88 -28.19 31.12
N PRO A 414 -36.67 -28.32 30.54
CA PRO A 414 -35.51 -28.88 31.23
C PRO A 414 -35.11 -28.15 32.52
N ASP A 415 -35.24 -26.82 32.55
CA ASP A 415 -34.96 -25.98 33.71
C ASP A 415 -36.24 -25.22 34.12
N PRO A 416 -37.18 -25.86 34.83
CA PRO A 416 -38.45 -25.24 35.16
C PRO A 416 -38.29 -24.23 36.32
N ASP A 417 -39.00 -23.11 36.23
CA ASP A 417 -39.13 -22.13 37.31
C ASP A 417 -40.61 -21.84 37.63
N GLU A 418 -40.90 -20.88 38.52
CA GLU A 418 -42.28 -20.55 38.89
C GLU A 418 -43.14 -20.11 37.70
N GLU A 419 -42.53 -19.48 36.68
CA GLU A 419 -43.23 -18.99 35.50
C GLU A 419 -43.24 -19.99 34.34
N VAL A 420 -42.18 -20.76 34.14
CA VAL A 420 -41.97 -21.65 32.99
C VAL A 420 -41.89 -23.10 33.47
N LYS A 421 -42.98 -23.85 33.33
CA LYS A 421 -43.03 -25.27 33.69
C LYS A 421 -42.92 -26.18 32.47
N THR A 422 -43.53 -25.77 31.37
CA THR A 422 -43.59 -26.55 30.12
C THR A 422 -42.92 -25.81 28.97
N TYR A 423 -42.65 -26.52 27.87
CA TYR A 423 -42.21 -25.87 26.63
C TYR A 423 -43.23 -24.82 26.16
N PHE A 424 -44.53 -25.09 26.30
CA PHE A 424 -45.59 -24.13 26.00
C PHE A 424 -45.43 -22.83 26.82
N ASP A 425 -45.21 -22.94 28.14
CA ASP A 425 -44.97 -21.78 28.99
C ASP A 425 -43.72 -21.00 28.57
N TYR A 426 -42.64 -21.70 28.20
CA TYR A 426 -41.40 -21.07 27.74
C TYR A 426 -41.63 -20.20 26.50
N PHE A 427 -42.27 -20.75 25.47
CA PHE A 427 -42.50 -20.01 24.23
C PHE A 427 -43.51 -18.88 24.42
N LEU A 428 -44.58 -19.12 25.19
CA LEU A 428 -45.59 -18.11 25.45
C LEU A 428 -45.04 -16.95 26.28
N LYS A 429 -44.33 -17.23 27.39
CA LYS A 429 -43.91 -16.22 28.37
C LYS A 429 -42.56 -15.60 28.05
N ARG A 430 -41.55 -16.40 27.68
CA ARG A 430 -40.18 -15.89 27.44
C ARG A 430 -39.91 -15.49 25.99
N ARG A 431 -40.64 -16.04 25.02
CA ARG A 431 -40.49 -15.71 23.59
C ARG A 431 -41.67 -14.94 23.01
N SER A 432 -42.72 -14.71 23.80
CA SER A 432 -43.95 -14.03 23.37
C SER A 432 -44.56 -14.65 22.10
N PHE A 433 -44.44 -15.98 21.96
CA PHE A 433 -44.86 -16.72 20.77
C PHE A 433 -45.83 -17.84 21.14
N LYS A 434 -47.04 -17.80 20.59
CA LYS A 434 -48.10 -18.77 20.88
C LYS A 434 -47.93 -20.01 20.02
N VAL A 435 -47.82 -21.17 20.66
CA VAL A 435 -47.79 -22.50 20.02
C VAL A 435 -48.93 -23.35 20.54
N ASN A 436 -49.40 -24.33 19.77
CA ASN A 436 -50.35 -25.30 20.29
C ASN A 436 -49.67 -26.16 21.39
N PRO A 437 -50.29 -26.33 22.57
CA PRO A 437 -49.74 -27.19 23.63
C PRO A 437 -49.50 -28.64 23.18
N ASN A 438 -50.29 -29.14 22.25
CA ASN A 438 -50.14 -30.48 21.67
C ASN A 438 -49.21 -30.51 20.45
N CYS A 439 -48.59 -29.37 20.08
CA CYS A 439 -47.64 -29.32 18.98
C CYS A 439 -46.43 -30.21 19.30
N GLN A 440 -46.08 -31.09 18.36
CA GLN A 440 -44.91 -31.94 18.46
C GLN A 440 -43.63 -31.09 18.39
N LEU A 441 -42.59 -31.51 19.10
CA LEU A 441 -41.27 -30.86 19.07
C LEU A 441 -40.37 -31.50 17.99
N PHE A 442 -39.46 -30.71 17.42
CA PHE A 442 -38.35 -31.18 16.58
C PHE A 442 -37.11 -31.44 17.41
N ASN A 443 -36.37 -32.49 17.08
CA ASN A 443 -34.98 -32.65 17.48
C ASN A 443 -34.08 -31.83 16.57
N VAL A 444 -33.57 -30.73 17.09
CA VAL A 444 -32.72 -29.82 16.31
C VAL A 444 -31.34 -29.62 16.92
N GLN A 445 -30.36 -29.24 16.10
CA GLN A 445 -29.09 -28.69 16.58
C GLN A 445 -28.81 -27.35 15.93
N ARG A 446 -28.12 -26.46 16.65
CA ARG A 446 -27.71 -25.17 16.10
C ARG A 446 -26.74 -25.39 14.93
N LEU A 447 -26.88 -24.55 13.91
CA LEU A 447 -26.01 -24.52 12.73
C LEU A 447 -24.55 -24.15 13.04
N TRP A 448 -23.62 -24.66 12.22
CA TRP A 448 -22.21 -24.27 12.30
C TRP A 448 -21.97 -22.78 12.09
N ASN A 449 -21.05 -22.25 12.88
CA ASN A 449 -20.58 -20.88 12.72
C ASN A 449 -19.80 -20.72 11.41
N LEU A 450 -19.89 -19.52 10.80
CA LEU A 450 -19.02 -19.18 9.67
C LEU A 450 -17.73 -18.56 10.20
N PRO A 451 -16.56 -18.92 9.62
CA PRO A 451 -15.31 -18.23 9.93
C PRO A 451 -15.45 -16.72 9.74
N ARG A 452 -14.96 -15.94 10.71
CA ARG A 452 -15.08 -14.47 10.72
C ARG A 452 -13.98 -13.77 9.91
N LYS A 453 -12.83 -14.41 9.75
CA LYS A 453 -11.65 -13.94 9.02
C LYS A 453 -11.16 -15.06 8.11
N PHE A 454 -10.32 -14.73 7.13
CA PHE A 454 -9.59 -15.76 6.40
C PHE A 454 -8.63 -16.48 7.33
N GLN A 455 -8.57 -17.80 7.24
CA GLN A 455 -7.65 -18.62 8.01
C GLN A 455 -6.43 -18.94 7.15
N VAL A 456 -5.26 -18.48 7.60
CA VAL A 456 -4.00 -18.74 6.91
C VAL A 456 -3.65 -20.22 7.10
N PRO A 457 -3.27 -20.95 6.04
CA PRO A 457 -2.82 -22.34 6.12
C PRO A 457 -1.70 -22.54 7.15
N SER A 458 -1.73 -23.65 7.90
CA SER A 458 -0.86 -23.89 9.06
C SER A 458 0.65 -23.80 8.76
N ARG A 459 1.12 -24.12 7.54
CA ARG A 459 2.55 -24.04 7.17
C ARG A 459 3.09 -22.62 7.10
N LEU A 460 2.25 -21.65 6.77
CA LEU A 460 2.64 -20.23 6.73
C LEU A 460 2.66 -19.60 8.14
N GLN A 461 2.20 -20.33 9.17
CA GLN A 461 2.31 -19.92 10.57
C GLN A 461 3.61 -20.40 11.23
N GLU A 462 4.44 -21.21 10.54
CA GLU A 462 5.76 -21.64 11.02
C GLU A 462 6.75 -20.46 10.98
N GLY A 463 6.64 -19.60 12.00
CA GLY A 463 7.43 -18.38 12.14
C GLY A 463 6.86 -17.40 13.17
N VAL A 464 5.57 -17.54 13.53
CA VAL A 464 4.90 -16.69 14.52
C VAL A 464 4.38 -17.56 15.67
N CYS A 465 4.92 -17.36 16.86
CA CYS A 465 4.55 -18.07 18.07
C CYS A 465 3.06 -17.82 18.42
N SER A 466 2.16 -18.76 18.09
CA SER A 466 0.79 -18.79 18.61
C SER A 466 0.30 -20.23 18.88
N TYR A 467 1.11 -21.03 19.57
CA TYR A 467 0.64 -22.31 20.13
C TYR A 467 -0.24 -22.15 21.38
N LYS A 468 -0.41 -20.93 21.91
CA LYS A 468 -1.11 -20.72 23.20
C LYS A 468 -2.61 -20.40 23.10
N SER A 469 -3.13 -19.98 21.95
CA SER A 469 -4.53 -19.50 21.86
C SER A 469 -5.58 -20.57 21.53
N ALA A 470 -5.20 -21.62 20.79
CA ALA A 470 -6.12 -22.68 20.36
C ALA A 470 -6.41 -23.69 21.49
N GLU A 471 -5.40 -24.11 22.26
CA GLU A 471 -5.58 -25.00 23.41
C GLU A 471 -6.37 -24.35 24.56
N GLN A 472 -6.16 -23.06 24.81
CA GLN A 472 -6.92 -22.32 25.84
C GLN A 472 -8.38 -22.08 25.45
N LYS A 473 -8.70 -22.01 24.15
CA LYS A 473 -10.09 -21.98 23.66
C LYS A 473 -10.76 -23.35 23.68
N ARG A 474 -10.02 -24.43 23.38
CA ARG A 474 -10.53 -25.81 23.46
C ARG A 474 -10.98 -26.19 24.88
N ARG A 475 -10.35 -25.63 25.92
CA ARG A 475 -10.74 -25.86 27.33
C ARG A 475 -11.99 -25.12 27.81
N LYS A 476 -12.57 -24.18 27.04
CA LYS A 476 -13.77 -23.40 27.45
C LYS A 476 -15.09 -23.90 26.86
N LEU A 477 -15.10 -25.01 26.14
CA LEU A 477 -16.31 -25.62 25.55
C LEU A 477 -16.60 -27.04 26.11
N GLN A 478 -15.84 -27.47 27.11
CA GLN A 478 -16.25 -28.58 27.97
C GLN A 478 -17.11 -28.00 29.10
N ASP A 479 -18.21 -28.68 29.36
CA ASP A 479 -19.08 -28.55 30.52
C ASP A 479 -20.17 -27.46 30.44
N VAL A 480 -21.23 -27.80 29.71
CA VAL A 480 -22.61 -27.59 30.20
C VAL A 480 -23.25 -28.97 30.21
N ASP A 481 -23.62 -29.44 31.40
CA ASP A 481 -24.19 -30.76 31.69
C ASP A 481 -25.28 -31.16 30.69
N ILE A 482 -25.02 -32.18 29.88
CA ILE A 482 -26.04 -32.87 29.10
C ILE A 482 -26.45 -34.09 29.90
N GLN A 483 -27.68 -34.07 30.41
CA GLN A 483 -28.33 -35.20 31.06
C GLN A 483 -28.19 -36.46 30.21
N GLU A 484 -27.74 -37.53 30.86
CA GLU A 484 -27.60 -38.87 30.31
C GLU A 484 -28.91 -39.31 29.63
N GLY A 485 -28.87 -39.54 28.30
CA GLY A 485 -30.00 -40.14 27.61
C GLY A 485 -29.87 -40.21 26.09
N GLU A 486 -29.41 -39.15 25.41
CA GLU A 486 -29.41 -39.12 23.94
C GLU A 486 -28.23 -38.31 23.38
N SER A 487 -27.32 -38.99 22.67
CA SER A 487 -26.14 -38.38 22.05
C SER A 487 -26.48 -37.36 20.96
N ASN A 488 -25.69 -36.29 20.85
CA ASN A 488 -25.76 -35.32 19.75
C ASN A 488 -25.60 -36.01 18.37
N TYR A 489 -26.43 -35.64 17.38
CA TYR A 489 -26.33 -36.17 16.01
C TYR A 489 -25.02 -35.73 15.34
N CYS A 490 -24.76 -34.42 15.29
CA CYS A 490 -23.47 -33.84 14.94
C CYS A 490 -22.72 -33.48 16.23
N SER A 491 -21.51 -34.03 16.38
CA SER A 491 -20.60 -33.73 17.48
C SER A 491 -20.27 -32.24 17.56
N GLY A 492 -20.14 -31.72 18.80
CA GLY A 492 -19.81 -30.32 19.06
C GLY A 492 -20.98 -29.33 18.91
N LEU A 493 -22.16 -29.77 18.47
CA LEU A 493 -23.35 -28.92 18.36
C LEU A 493 -24.34 -29.17 19.50
N THR A 494 -24.90 -28.09 20.05
CA THR A 494 -25.91 -28.17 21.11
C THR A 494 -27.25 -28.60 20.56
N ARG A 495 -27.85 -29.64 21.16
CA ARG A 495 -29.21 -30.09 20.87
C ARG A 495 -30.24 -29.19 21.55
N VAL A 496 -31.33 -28.93 20.83
CA VAL A 496 -32.48 -28.13 21.29
C VAL A 496 -33.76 -28.79 20.79
N LEU A 497 -34.84 -28.64 21.55
CA LEU A 497 -36.19 -28.98 21.12
C LEU A 497 -36.96 -27.72 20.71
N LEU A 498 -37.54 -27.73 19.51
CA LEU A 498 -38.32 -26.60 18.97
C LEU A 498 -39.72 -27.03 18.52
N PRO A 499 -40.79 -26.29 18.82
CA PRO A 499 -42.14 -26.57 18.32
C PRO A 499 -42.18 -26.51 16.80
N GLN A 500 -42.79 -27.51 16.17
CA GLN A 500 -42.89 -27.55 14.71
C GLN A 500 -43.63 -26.33 14.15
N GLU A 501 -44.73 -25.92 14.80
CA GLU A 501 -45.52 -24.74 14.40
C GLU A 501 -44.74 -23.42 14.50
N ALA A 502 -43.74 -23.37 15.38
CA ALA A 502 -42.88 -22.20 15.56
C ALA A 502 -41.76 -22.11 14.53
N CYS A 503 -41.56 -23.16 13.72
CA CYS A 503 -40.50 -23.23 12.73
C CYS A 503 -41.05 -22.97 11.31
N ILE A 504 -40.19 -22.41 10.46
CA ILE A 504 -40.38 -22.31 9.01
C ILE A 504 -39.13 -22.85 8.34
N GLU A 505 -39.28 -23.56 7.23
CA GLU A 505 -38.14 -24.07 6.49
C GLU A 505 -37.26 -22.92 5.96
N ALA A 506 -35.94 -23.06 6.09
CA ALA A 506 -35.00 -22.06 5.61
C ALA A 506 -35.00 -22.03 4.06
N PRO A 507 -34.79 -20.86 3.42
CA PRO A 507 -34.76 -20.76 1.95
C PRO A 507 -33.78 -21.72 1.27
N LEU A 508 -32.65 -22.00 1.93
CA LEU A 508 -31.76 -23.10 1.57
C LEU A 508 -31.91 -24.18 2.64
N ALA A 509 -32.69 -25.22 2.35
CA ALA A 509 -33.07 -26.23 3.35
C ALA A 509 -32.18 -27.47 3.39
N ASP A 510 -31.40 -27.73 2.33
CA ASP A 510 -30.53 -28.91 2.21
C ASP A 510 -29.33 -28.83 3.18
N ALA A 511 -29.42 -29.57 4.28
CA ALA A 511 -28.43 -29.50 5.36
C ALA A 511 -27.05 -30.04 4.96
N SER A 512 -26.98 -31.07 4.10
CA SER A 512 -25.71 -31.57 3.56
C SER A 512 -25.03 -30.51 2.70
N LEU A 513 -25.74 -29.94 1.72
CA LEU A 513 -25.18 -28.88 0.88
C LEU A 513 -24.66 -27.71 1.72
N PHE A 514 -25.36 -27.42 2.82
CA PHE A 514 -25.00 -26.37 3.73
C PHE A 514 -23.69 -26.64 4.50
N LEU A 515 -23.44 -27.88 4.94
CA LEU A 515 -22.16 -28.30 5.54
C LEU A 515 -21.00 -28.02 4.57
N HIS A 516 -21.15 -28.41 3.30
CA HIS A 516 -20.14 -28.16 2.27
C HIS A 516 -19.93 -26.67 1.99
N CYS A 517 -20.91 -25.81 2.29
CA CYS A 517 -20.80 -24.37 2.14
C CYS A 517 -20.16 -23.64 3.33
N VAL A 518 -19.84 -24.32 4.45
CA VAL A 518 -19.24 -23.69 5.64
C VAL A 518 -17.87 -23.08 5.32
N MET A 519 -17.02 -23.82 4.59
CA MET A 519 -15.69 -23.36 4.17
C MET A 519 -15.66 -22.71 2.79
N LEU A 520 -16.78 -22.68 2.07
CA LEU A 520 -16.83 -22.18 0.70
C LEU A 520 -16.24 -20.76 0.54
N PRO A 521 -16.54 -19.77 1.40
CA PRO A 521 -15.92 -18.44 1.30
C PRO A 521 -14.39 -18.47 1.43
N GLN A 522 -13.85 -19.35 2.29
CA GLN A 522 -12.40 -19.52 2.46
C GLN A 522 -11.78 -20.14 1.22
N ILE A 523 -12.41 -21.19 0.69
CA ILE A 523 -11.98 -21.90 -0.52
C ILE A 523 -11.93 -20.95 -1.72
N LEU A 524 -13.01 -20.20 -1.94
CA LEU A 524 -13.13 -19.25 -3.05
C LEU A 524 -12.14 -18.09 -2.92
N TYR A 525 -11.98 -17.53 -1.71
CA TYR A 525 -11.01 -16.47 -1.47
C TYR A 525 -9.56 -16.94 -1.71
N HIS A 526 -9.23 -18.17 -1.31
CA HIS A 526 -7.93 -18.76 -1.61
C HIS A 526 -7.73 -18.98 -3.12
N LEU A 527 -8.75 -19.50 -3.80
CA LEU A 527 -8.77 -19.71 -5.25
C LEU A 527 -8.55 -18.40 -6.01
N ASP A 528 -9.30 -17.34 -5.67
CA ASP A 528 -9.16 -16.01 -6.28
C ASP A 528 -7.74 -15.48 -6.18
N ARG A 529 -7.14 -15.60 -4.99
CA ARG A 529 -5.77 -15.13 -4.73
C ARG A 529 -4.75 -15.93 -5.54
N TRP A 530 -4.86 -17.26 -5.53
CA TRP A 530 -3.95 -18.14 -6.27
C TRP A 530 -4.02 -17.89 -7.78
N CYS A 531 -5.23 -17.78 -8.32
CA CYS A 531 -5.45 -17.45 -9.73
C CYS A 531 -4.93 -16.05 -10.08
N THR A 532 -5.09 -15.07 -9.17
CA THR A 532 -4.57 -13.70 -9.36
C THR A 532 -3.05 -13.71 -9.46
N ALA A 533 -2.36 -14.38 -8.53
CA ALA A 533 -0.90 -14.46 -8.56
C ALA A 533 -0.38 -15.23 -9.79
N LYS A 534 -1.06 -16.31 -10.21
CA LYS A 534 -0.69 -16.98 -11.48
C LYS A 534 -0.97 -16.11 -12.69
N GLY A 535 -2.06 -15.34 -12.67
CA GLY A 535 -2.37 -14.32 -13.67
C GLY A 535 -1.28 -13.26 -13.77
N LEU A 536 -0.75 -12.77 -12.65
CA LEU A 536 0.39 -11.85 -12.63
C LEU A 536 1.60 -12.48 -13.32
N ILE A 537 1.97 -13.71 -12.94
CA ILE A 537 3.13 -14.40 -13.53
C ILE A 537 2.97 -14.50 -15.06
N SER A 538 1.82 -14.96 -15.55
CA SER A 538 1.55 -15.02 -17.00
C SER A 538 1.63 -13.66 -17.68
N HIS A 539 1.05 -12.63 -17.06
CA HIS A 539 1.13 -11.25 -17.56
C HIS A 539 2.57 -10.74 -17.61
N CYS A 540 3.37 -11.03 -16.58
CA CYS A 540 4.79 -10.67 -16.55
C CYS A 540 5.58 -11.43 -17.60
N ILE A 541 5.35 -12.73 -17.82
CA ILE A 541 6.03 -13.51 -18.88
C ILE A 541 5.79 -12.88 -20.26
N GLU A 542 4.56 -12.43 -20.53
CA GLU A 542 4.22 -11.82 -21.82
C GLU A 542 4.76 -10.40 -22.00
N ARG A 543 4.76 -9.59 -20.93
CA ARG A 543 5.12 -8.16 -20.98
C ARG A 543 6.58 -7.89 -20.67
N SER A 544 7.21 -8.74 -19.87
CA SER A 544 8.61 -8.67 -19.43
C SER A 544 9.14 -10.10 -19.22
N PRO A 545 9.53 -10.80 -20.30
CA PRO A 545 9.86 -12.23 -20.23
C PRO A 545 10.89 -12.59 -19.17
N GLU A 546 11.95 -11.78 -19.02
CA GLU A 546 12.97 -12.01 -18.00
C GLU A 546 12.38 -11.97 -16.59
N PHE A 547 11.64 -10.91 -16.25
CA PHE A 547 10.99 -10.77 -14.94
C PHE A 547 9.93 -11.85 -14.70
N GLY A 548 9.13 -12.16 -15.72
CA GLY A 548 8.12 -13.21 -15.66
C GLY A 548 8.70 -14.60 -15.40
N GLU A 549 9.80 -14.96 -16.05
CA GLU A 549 10.49 -16.23 -15.80
C GLU A 549 11.07 -16.29 -14.37
N TYR A 550 11.64 -15.19 -13.86
CA TYR A 550 12.06 -15.13 -12.45
C TYR A 550 10.88 -15.37 -11.51
N LEU A 551 9.76 -14.67 -11.69
CA LEU A 551 8.56 -14.88 -10.87
C LEU A 551 8.01 -16.31 -10.96
N ASN A 552 8.12 -16.94 -12.13
CA ASN A 552 7.65 -18.32 -12.35
C ASN A 552 8.49 -19.36 -11.58
N HIS A 553 9.77 -19.06 -11.33
CA HIS A 553 10.67 -19.92 -10.55
C HIS A 553 10.63 -19.68 -9.04
N ILE A 554 10.05 -18.56 -8.60
CA ILE A 554 9.87 -18.25 -7.17
C ILE A 554 8.71 -19.08 -6.61
N GLU A 555 8.82 -19.42 -5.32
CA GLU A 555 7.72 -20.10 -4.62
C GLU A 555 6.44 -19.28 -4.66
N MET A 556 5.33 -19.92 -5.04
CA MET A 556 4.04 -19.26 -5.22
C MET A 556 3.58 -18.48 -3.97
N ASP A 557 3.91 -18.99 -2.78
CA ASP A 557 3.55 -18.35 -1.51
C ASP A 557 4.29 -17.00 -1.31
N LEU A 558 5.49 -16.83 -1.84
CA LEU A 558 6.20 -15.54 -1.82
C LEU A 558 5.59 -14.54 -2.79
N VAL A 559 5.19 -14.98 -3.99
CA VAL A 559 4.49 -14.12 -4.97
C VAL A 559 3.15 -13.65 -4.40
N LEU A 560 2.41 -14.56 -3.76
CA LEU A 560 1.17 -14.22 -3.07
C LEU A 560 1.40 -13.23 -1.92
N GLU A 561 2.46 -13.39 -1.14
CA GLU A 561 2.82 -12.48 -0.05
C GLU A 561 3.12 -11.08 -0.57
N ALA A 562 3.95 -10.95 -1.62
CA ALA A 562 4.28 -9.68 -2.28
C ALA A 562 3.05 -8.94 -2.82
N LEU A 563 2.02 -9.68 -3.25
CA LEU A 563 0.77 -9.11 -3.75
C LEU A 563 -0.24 -8.74 -2.66
N THR A 564 0.00 -9.11 -1.40
CA THR A 564 -0.99 -9.03 -0.33
C THR A 564 -0.81 -7.79 0.53
N ALA A 565 -1.76 -6.87 0.44
CA ALA A 565 -1.80 -5.71 1.31
C ALA A 565 -2.24 -6.07 2.73
N ASN A 566 -1.72 -5.30 3.69
CA ASN A 566 -2.15 -5.36 5.10
C ASN A 566 -3.66 -5.21 5.30
N SER A 567 -4.34 -4.49 4.40
CA SER A 567 -5.80 -4.34 4.44
C SER A 567 -6.56 -5.66 4.26
N CYS A 568 -5.92 -6.72 3.74
CA CYS A 568 -6.48 -8.07 3.72
C CYS A 568 -6.60 -8.70 5.12
N ALA A 569 -5.94 -8.13 6.14
CA ALA A 569 -5.97 -8.57 7.52
C ALA A 569 -5.55 -10.05 7.72
N LEU A 570 -4.51 -10.47 7.01
CA LEU A 570 -3.88 -11.78 7.15
C LEU A 570 -2.69 -11.67 8.10
N GLU A 571 -2.83 -12.20 9.31
CA GLU A 571 -1.82 -12.07 10.36
C GLU A 571 -0.48 -12.70 9.93
N GLY A 572 0.57 -11.87 9.83
CA GLY A 572 1.91 -12.29 9.45
C GLY A 572 2.09 -12.64 7.97
N TYR A 573 1.13 -12.28 7.10
CA TYR A 573 1.18 -12.61 5.69
C TYR A 573 0.76 -11.41 4.82
N SER A 574 1.71 -10.50 4.61
CA SER A 574 1.56 -9.29 3.80
C SER A 574 2.91 -8.90 3.19
N TYR A 575 2.89 -7.95 2.27
CA TYR A 575 4.10 -7.48 1.60
C TYR A 575 5.09 -6.75 2.52
N ASP A 576 4.74 -6.38 3.75
CA ASP A 576 5.52 -5.45 4.60
C ASP A 576 7.01 -5.77 4.72
N ARG A 577 7.35 -7.06 4.93
CA ARG A 577 8.77 -7.45 5.06
C ARG A 577 9.53 -7.40 3.73
N LEU A 578 8.81 -7.63 2.63
CA LEU A 578 9.34 -7.58 1.27
C LEU A 578 9.47 -6.12 0.81
N GLU A 579 8.46 -5.28 1.08
CA GLU A 579 8.50 -3.81 0.92
C GLU A 579 9.72 -3.23 1.64
N TYR A 580 9.92 -3.58 2.92
CA TYR A 580 11.05 -3.06 3.70
C TYR A 580 12.42 -3.38 3.08
N LEU A 581 12.61 -4.60 2.57
CA LEU A 581 13.83 -4.99 1.87
C LEU A 581 13.93 -4.30 0.49
N GLY A 582 12.82 -4.28 -0.22
CA GLY A 582 12.65 -3.71 -1.55
C GLY A 582 12.94 -2.23 -1.65
N ASP A 583 12.48 -1.42 -0.69
CA ASP A 583 12.78 0.01 -0.60
C ASP A 583 14.29 0.26 -0.51
N ALA A 584 15.01 -0.55 0.29
CA ALA A 584 16.47 -0.45 0.39
C ALA A 584 17.15 -0.81 -0.94
N VAL A 585 16.69 -1.87 -1.61
CA VAL A 585 17.21 -2.31 -2.92
C VAL A 585 16.94 -1.26 -4.00
N LEU A 586 15.70 -0.76 -4.10
CA LEU A 586 15.32 0.28 -5.05
C LEU A 586 16.11 1.57 -4.82
N LYS A 587 16.40 1.95 -3.57
CA LYS A 587 17.29 3.10 -3.28
C LYS A 587 18.69 2.90 -3.86
N VAL A 588 19.25 1.70 -3.77
CA VAL A 588 20.57 1.38 -4.37
C VAL A 588 20.47 1.43 -5.89
N LEU A 589 19.48 0.78 -6.48
CA LEU A 589 19.27 0.75 -7.94
C LEU A 589 19.02 2.15 -8.53
N HIS A 590 18.19 2.97 -7.88
CA HIS A 590 17.96 4.36 -8.30
C HIS A 590 19.23 5.20 -8.19
N THR A 591 20.04 4.98 -7.16
CA THR A 591 21.33 5.69 -7.00
C THR A 591 22.30 5.30 -8.11
N ASP A 592 22.43 4.00 -8.38
CA ASP A 592 23.30 3.49 -9.45
C ASP A 592 22.85 3.97 -10.83
N ALA A 593 21.55 3.86 -11.13
CA ALA A 593 20.97 4.34 -12.38
C ALA A 593 21.14 5.86 -12.57
N LEU A 594 21.07 6.64 -11.49
CA LEU A 594 21.34 8.08 -11.54
C LEU A 594 22.81 8.35 -11.83
N LEU A 595 23.74 7.74 -11.11
CA LEU A 595 25.19 8.03 -11.24
C LEU A 595 25.78 7.54 -12.57
N HIS A 596 25.24 6.46 -13.13
CA HIS A 596 25.69 5.88 -14.40
C HIS A 596 24.83 6.29 -15.61
N SER A 597 23.86 7.20 -15.43
CA SER A 597 22.96 7.63 -16.52
C SER A 597 23.74 8.27 -17.69
N PRO A 598 23.66 7.70 -18.91
CA PRO A 598 24.28 8.31 -20.09
C PRO A 598 23.68 9.68 -20.41
N ILE A 599 22.37 9.86 -20.15
CA ILE A 599 21.60 11.07 -20.44
C ILE A 599 22.01 12.23 -19.52
N LEU A 600 22.35 11.91 -18.26
CA LEU A 600 22.75 12.90 -17.27
C LEU A 600 24.25 13.02 -17.09
N ARG A 601 25.07 12.22 -17.79
CA ARG A 601 26.53 12.15 -17.61
C ARG A 601 27.22 13.52 -17.54
N GLU A 602 26.82 14.45 -18.41
CA GLU A 602 27.38 15.82 -18.45
C GLU A 602 26.99 16.65 -17.22
N TRP A 603 25.83 16.38 -16.63
CA TRP A 603 25.26 17.12 -15.51
C TRP A 603 25.67 16.53 -14.16
N ILE A 604 25.69 15.19 -14.03
CA ILE A 604 25.98 14.46 -12.78
C ILE A 604 27.28 14.94 -12.13
N ALA A 605 28.33 15.14 -12.94
CA ALA A 605 29.62 15.57 -12.43
C ALA A 605 29.58 16.95 -11.75
N CYS A 606 28.56 17.76 -12.07
CA CYS A 606 28.40 19.13 -11.57
C CYS A 606 27.21 19.30 -10.60
N LEU A 607 26.41 18.26 -10.36
CA LEU A 607 25.30 18.30 -9.42
C LEU A 607 25.79 18.15 -7.98
N HIS A 608 25.27 18.98 -7.07
CA HIS A 608 25.52 18.82 -5.65
C HIS A 608 24.81 17.55 -5.12
N GLU A 609 25.33 16.93 -4.06
CA GLU A 609 24.72 15.74 -3.46
C GLU A 609 23.22 15.93 -3.13
N GLY A 610 22.86 17.12 -2.64
CA GLY A 610 21.47 17.48 -2.39
C GLY A 610 20.59 17.43 -3.64
N ASP A 611 21.11 17.78 -4.83
CA ASP A 611 20.39 17.61 -6.10
C ASP A 611 20.18 16.14 -6.44
N LEU A 612 21.24 15.34 -6.32
CA LEU A 612 21.18 13.89 -6.56
C LEU A 612 20.18 13.20 -5.61
N SER A 613 20.17 13.58 -4.33
CA SER A 613 19.20 13.09 -3.34
C SER A 613 17.75 13.50 -3.70
N THR A 614 17.55 14.71 -4.21
CA THR A 614 16.24 15.21 -4.67
C THR A 614 15.76 14.44 -5.91
N LEU A 615 16.66 14.13 -6.85
CA LEU A 615 16.36 13.32 -8.03
C LEU A 615 16.00 11.88 -7.64
N ARG A 616 16.81 11.24 -6.78
CA ARG A 616 16.56 9.89 -6.28
C ARG A 616 15.21 9.80 -5.56
N SER A 617 14.90 10.79 -4.73
CA SER A 617 13.63 10.84 -3.99
C SER A 617 12.42 10.97 -4.93
N ALA A 618 12.57 11.66 -6.06
CA ALA A 618 11.51 11.75 -7.06
C ALA A 618 11.36 10.47 -7.90
N MET A 619 12.43 9.68 -8.09
CA MET A 619 12.35 8.37 -8.74
C MET A 619 11.61 7.34 -7.87
N GLY A 620 11.85 7.37 -6.56
CA GLY A 620 11.23 6.46 -5.59
C GLY A 620 10.02 7.03 -4.86
N CYS A 621 9.37 8.09 -5.35
CA CYS A 621 8.18 8.61 -4.68
C CYS A 621 6.96 7.73 -4.98
N ASN A 622 6.00 7.66 -4.04
CA ASN A 622 4.81 6.83 -4.17
C ASN A 622 4.00 7.12 -5.45
N GLU A 623 3.94 8.38 -5.88
CA GLU A 623 3.28 8.75 -7.14
C GLU A 623 3.95 8.10 -8.34
N ARG A 624 5.30 8.12 -8.39
CA ARG A 624 6.07 7.51 -9.46
C ARG A 624 5.97 5.99 -9.46
N LEU A 625 6.03 5.36 -8.29
CA LEU A 625 5.91 3.91 -8.15
C LEU A 625 4.49 3.42 -8.48
N LYS A 626 3.46 4.18 -8.12
CA LYS A 626 2.09 3.93 -8.57
C LYS A 626 1.98 4.01 -10.11
N ASP A 627 2.57 5.03 -10.72
CA ASP A 627 2.60 5.15 -12.19
C ASP A 627 3.36 3.99 -12.84
N ALA A 628 4.38 3.45 -12.19
CA ALA A 628 5.07 2.22 -12.60
C ALA A 628 4.17 0.99 -12.49
N ALA A 629 3.44 0.83 -11.40
CA ALA A 629 2.47 -0.26 -11.23
C ALA A 629 1.39 -0.24 -12.33
N VAL A 630 0.81 0.93 -12.60
CA VAL A 630 -0.21 1.11 -13.65
C VAL A 630 0.39 0.96 -15.05
N GLY A 631 1.59 1.52 -15.26
CA GLY A 631 2.35 1.42 -16.50
C GLY A 631 2.70 -0.02 -16.86
N ALA A 632 3.00 -0.85 -15.85
CA ALA A 632 3.24 -2.28 -16.00
C ALA A 632 1.95 -3.11 -15.99
N GLY A 633 0.80 -2.53 -15.60
CA GLY A 633 -0.48 -3.24 -15.45
C GLY A 633 -0.54 -4.18 -14.23
N ILE A 634 0.37 -4.03 -13.27
CA ILE A 634 0.49 -4.84 -12.05
C ILE A 634 -0.58 -4.46 -11.02
N ASP A 635 -1.06 -3.21 -11.06
CA ASP A 635 -2.08 -2.64 -10.17
C ASP A 635 -3.36 -3.50 -10.09
N LYS A 636 -3.71 -4.18 -11.18
CA LYS A 636 -4.90 -5.05 -11.28
C LYS A 636 -4.77 -6.36 -10.50
N TYR A 637 -3.54 -6.79 -10.21
CA TYR A 637 -3.24 -8.05 -9.54
C TYR A 637 -3.05 -7.89 -8.03
N ILE A 638 -3.17 -6.66 -7.50
CA ILE A 638 -2.94 -6.37 -6.08
C ILE A 638 -4.12 -6.84 -5.22
N LEU A 639 -3.82 -7.70 -4.25
CA LEU A 639 -4.77 -8.25 -3.30
C LEU A 639 -4.90 -7.31 -2.10
N HIS A 640 -6.02 -6.57 -2.02
CA HIS A 640 -6.21 -5.53 -0.99
C HIS A 640 -7.56 -5.62 -0.25
N VAL A 641 -8.45 -6.53 -0.64
CA VAL A 641 -9.78 -6.70 -0.02
C VAL A 641 -9.73 -7.85 1.00
N PRO A 642 -10.11 -7.64 2.27
CA PRO A 642 -10.16 -8.70 3.27
C PRO A 642 -11.37 -9.62 3.07
N LEU A 643 -11.23 -10.90 3.44
CA LEU A 643 -12.37 -11.82 3.51
C LEU A 643 -13.29 -11.45 4.68
N ALA A 644 -14.19 -10.51 4.43
CA ALA A 644 -15.18 -10.06 5.39
C ALA A 644 -16.54 -9.86 4.72
N ARG A 645 -17.61 -10.30 5.40
CA ARG A 645 -18.98 -10.18 4.89
C ARG A 645 -19.29 -8.71 4.60
N GLY A 646 -19.74 -8.41 3.39
CA GLY A 646 -20.10 -7.06 2.96
C GLY A 646 -18.94 -6.19 2.44
N LEU A 647 -17.70 -6.72 2.47
CA LEU A 647 -16.53 -6.13 1.81
C LEU A 647 -16.08 -7.00 0.63
N TRP A 648 -15.81 -8.30 0.88
CA TRP A 648 -15.44 -9.22 -0.19
C TRP A 648 -16.67 -9.74 -0.94
N ILE A 649 -16.63 -9.58 -2.25
CA ILE A 649 -17.59 -10.10 -3.20
C ILE A 649 -16.92 -11.30 -3.90
N PRO A 650 -17.51 -12.50 -3.84
CA PRO A 650 -16.99 -13.65 -4.57
C PRO A 650 -16.91 -13.39 -6.07
N HIS A 651 -15.84 -13.87 -6.71
CA HIS A 651 -15.65 -13.72 -8.14
C HIS A 651 -16.86 -14.21 -8.95
N GLY A 652 -17.19 -13.49 -10.02
CA GLY A 652 -18.33 -13.75 -10.90
C GLY A 652 -19.67 -13.21 -10.41
N LEU A 653 -19.75 -12.65 -9.19
CA LEU A 653 -20.95 -12.02 -8.64
C LEU A 653 -20.76 -10.51 -8.45
N GLN A 654 -21.87 -9.79 -8.36
CA GLN A 654 -21.94 -8.38 -7.97
C GLN A 654 -22.82 -8.21 -6.74
N ALA A 655 -22.57 -7.15 -5.97
CA ALA A 655 -23.45 -6.74 -4.88
C ALA A 655 -24.50 -5.74 -5.39
N GLU A 656 -25.77 -6.06 -5.15
CA GLU A 656 -26.92 -5.22 -5.45
C GLU A 656 -27.64 -4.82 -4.16
N ILE A 657 -28.04 -3.56 -4.07
CA ILE A 657 -28.90 -3.06 -2.99
C ILE A 657 -30.31 -2.93 -3.56
N ARG A 658 -31.26 -3.65 -2.95
CA ARG A 658 -32.67 -3.48 -3.28
C ARG A 658 -33.23 -2.27 -2.54
N ASP A 659 -33.82 -1.33 -3.26
CA ASP A 659 -34.57 -0.22 -2.66
C ASP A 659 -35.93 -0.70 -2.09
N GLN A 660 -36.67 0.20 -1.45
CA GLN A 660 -38.01 -0.10 -0.89
C GLN A 660 -39.09 -0.37 -1.95
N ASN A 661 -38.83 0.01 -3.20
CA ASN A 661 -39.70 -0.15 -4.37
C ASN A 661 -39.34 -1.40 -5.21
N GLY A 662 -38.32 -2.18 -4.80
CA GLY A 662 -37.85 -3.38 -5.50
C GLY A 662 -36.79 -3.13 -6.58
N THR A 663 -36.30 -1.90 -6.75
CA THR A 663 -35.26 -1.55 -7.73
C THR A 663 -33.88 -1.98 -7.21
N SER A 664 -33.16 -2.81 -7.96
CA SER A 664 -31.77 -3.19 -7.66
C SER A 664 -30.80 -2.11 -8.15
N ILE A 665 -30.06 -1.49 -7.22
CA ILE A 665 -28.95 -0.58 -7.53
C ILE A 665 -27.64 -1.35 -7.35
N VAL A 666 -26.78 -1.36 -8.37
CA VAL A 666 -25.45 -1.96 -8.28
C VAL A 666 -24.58 -1.12 -7.37
N GLU A 667 -23.93 -1.77 -6.41
CA GLU A 667 -22.92 -1.11 -5.60
C GLU A 667 -21.58 -1.18 -6.35
N THR A 668 -21.24 -0.11 -7.05
CA THR A 668 -20.01 0.06 -7.85
C THR A 668 -18.79 0.43 -7.00
N GLU A 669 -18.62 -0.19 -5.83
CA GLU A 669 -17.49 0.11 -4.95
C GLU A 669 -16.36 -0.93 -5.08
N THR A 670 -15.86 -1.15 -6.31
CA THR A 670 -14.51 -1.69 -6.49
C THR A 670 -13.53 -0.52 -6.47
N PHE A 671 -13.05 -0.16 -5.29
CA PHE A 671 -12.01 0.85 -5.18
C PHE A 671 -10.69 0.28 -5.70
N PRO A 672 -9.99 0.98 -6.61
CA PRO A 672 -8.64 0.60 -6.98
C PRO A 672 -7.72 0.67 -5.73
N PRO A 673 -6.62 -0.09 -5.71
CA PRO A 673 -5.63 0.02 -4.64
C PRO A 673 -5.16 1.47 -4.49
N SER A 674 -4.92 1.88 -3.23
CA SER A 674 -4.43 3.23 -2.94
C SER A 674 -3.03 3.46 -3.51
N MET A 675 -2.63 4.72 -3.69
CA MET A 675 -1.30 5.08 -4.18
C MET A 675 -0.17 4.42 -3.36
N LYS A 676 -0.29 4.40 -2.02
CA LYS A 676 0.70 3.76 -1.15
C LYS A 676 0.73 2.25 -1.40
N VAL A 677 -0.43 1.58 -1.41
CA VAL A 677 -0.52 0.14 -1.69
C VAL A 677 0.10 -0.24 -3.04
N CYS A 678 -0.09 0.56 -4.11
CA CYS A 678 0.57 0.30 -5.38
C CYS A 678 2.10 0.45 -5.31
N ALA A 679 2.58 1.46 -4.59
CA ALA A 679 4.00 1.68 -4.40
C ALA A 679 4.65 0.54 -3.61
N ASP A 680 4.00 0.10 -2.53
CA ASP A 680 4.51 -0.95 -1.64
C ASP A 680 4.64 -2.28 -2.37
N VAL A 681 3.68 -2.63 -3.25
CA VAL A 681 3.78 -3.84 -4.07
C VAL A 681 4.92 -3.74 -5.07
N ILE A 682 5.20 -2.57 -5.65
CA ILE A 682 6.36 -2.38 -6.52
C ILE A 682 7.67 -2.46 -5.75
N GLU A 683 7.70 -2.01 -4.49
CA GLU A 683 8.85 -2.21 -3.61
C GLU A 683 9.02 -3.70 -3.29
N ALA A 684 7.93 -4.41 -3.00
CA ALA A 684 7.97 -5.83 -2.64
C ALA A 684 8.33 -6.79 -3.79
N LEU A 685 8.01 -6.43 -5.04
CA LEU A 685 8.33 -7.19 -6.26
C LEU A 685 9.74 -6.87 -6.77
#